data_AF-A0A927YLM3-F1
#
_entry.id   AF-A0A927YLM3-F1
#
_cell.length_a   1.000
_cell.length_b   1.000
_cell.length_c   1.000
_cell.angle_alpha   90.00
_cell.angle_beta   90.00
_cell.angle_gamma   90.00
#
_symmetry.space_group_name_H-M   'P 1'
#
loop_
_entity.id
_entity.type
_entity.pdbx_description
1 polymer ?
#
loop_
_entity_poly.entity_id
_entity_poly.type
_entity_poly.pdbx_seq_one_letter_code
_entity_poly.pdbx_strand_id
1 'polypeptide(L)'
;MKIISNKFKIKEKLMLPANVLWKIYALITVMTCGLYAFLTSLRTMPFAEGWYTYYAQCINNGERTYKDFDYLFTPLYINLVALFTRLFGYKIIYLRLLGVVFFCLIAVLLFLIIKEIFNYRIAAIVTIPTMMYLQSEVVQVFYDYVRLMDIMAVATLLYIIKYIKELNGDNEKKKRNYLLVAGVTNSAFILIKQNMGIVYGAYIIILLLAINIVKRIGKREGVKYIGYFGLGLIVPIIFTVIIMLLNGSLFCFMSQTGSDAIAAKGGVVAILFGWLVNNADTFLDQLLPAIITMMVLVILNMKSKASATSYLEDYRVEMVYNVAMILPILSILGFILLHSKESFARLFGAVSYLSPYYLYLIVAPIFWIYVIKVILIRIKKETIETQDLLYIAISGAYFAISWGCGMSSGLAEGQATFGLAFLLAYILKKCDFRYGIILKIVVCGCCLFMTMQYSSKKMINTYSWWGMTDSDYWSSIEVSDDIPVLQGIKMSESTLNVYEEIYHLVQNETSEDDYIYCFPQIPIFYSVCDRIDPGVRAKVQWFDVASDASINNDITVLEDNPPSVIIIYETSEYAYNSHEHLFRGGEISATRKMKRFLLDYVSKNGYELYKEINENDKDKFLVYYKTDDTESASYSGLKGEGTVDNPYLVSSADDLLYISQSVSMGNDYAKVYFEQTCDIDLSTIENWEPIGRNDDYGLFGFNGIYNGNGFSIKNINSVNVESDVALFSNLYGIVVNLCIEDSYFEGDSAAAIAIGEGEEDAVVANCIVRNSTIKGVNAAAIANGFKGSVYNCYINSRIYGIKAELVNLEDVKGGKCENIYLNGDNVLVPASQVSEDDIAFYDDTLLRNSMRMVREYNTWVSKKEEFIDELENVELLYWNVSDDEPTLISSISLEGHGTEKKPFLINDADDFAVFRDMVNSGITFDGAFIKQTADIDLKDEGNFDPVGYDLNCAFNGIYNGAGYSINNVYILSDNNENMALFRYLNGTVINLNVKNAWVGGSCVAIIAGEGEGQVINCYASGILYGFSTSGIAFKIDSVSNCVSLVTVDKGTDISGISSRAVVDNCFSNIVLDGNPGVEVYGDSSIAKLNDYISSNPEYSESIPYCQWENVDGEIRVYEGSE
;
A
#
# COMPACT_ATOMS: atom_id res chain seq x y z
N MET A 1 -27.59 -11.11 -75.80
CA MET A 1 -28.39 -10.47 -74.72
C MET A 1 -29.63 -11.27 -74.31
N LYS A 2 -30.55 -11.69 -75.22
CA LYS A 2 -31.74 -12.49 -74.85
C LYS A 2 -31.45 -13.85 -74.17
N ILE A 3 -30.39 -14.55 -74.59
CA ILE A 3 -29.98 -15.86 -74.01
C ILE A 3 -29.42 -15.72 -72.58
N ILE A 4 -28.80 -14.58 -72.27
CA ILE A 4 -28.33 -14.24 -70.91
C ILE A 4 -29.54 -13.87 -70.02
N SER A 5 -30.54 -13.17 -70.55
CA SER A 5 -31.78 -12.87 -69.80
C SER A 5 -32.63 -14.11 -69.47
N ASN A 6 -32.63 -15.12 -70.34
CA ASN A 6 -33.37 -16.37 -70.10
C ASN A 6 -32.69 -17.30 -69.08
N LYS A 7 -31.36 -17.31 -68.97
CA LYS A 7 -30.65 -18.00 -67.87
C LYS A 7 -30.87 -17.31 -66.51
N PHE A 8 -31.11 -16.00 -66.48
CA PHE A 8 -31.40 -15.25 -65.25
C PHE A 8 -32.83 -15.42 -64.74
N LYS A 9 -33.84 -15.54 -65.64
CA LYS A 9 -35.22 -15.86 -65.24
C LYS A 9 -35.37 -17.24 -64.58
N ILE A 10 -34.48 -18.18 -64.87
CA ILE A 10 -34.44 -19.49 -64.22
C ILE A 10 -33.78 -19.39 -62.83
N LYS A 11 -32.84 -18.45 -62.64
CA LYS A 11 -32.18 -18.18 -61.34
C LYS A 11 -33.10 -17.48 -60.34
N GLU A 12 -33.98 -16.57 -60.78
CA GLU A 12 -34.97 -15.89 -59.92
C GLU A 12 -36.04 -16.84 -59.34
N LYS A 13 -36.35 -17.96 -60.01
CA LYS A 13 -37.31 -18.96 -59.52
C LYS A 13 -36.74 -19.95 -58.49
N LEU A 14 -35.41 -20.00 -58.34
CA LEU A 14 -34.70 -20.95 -57.47
C LEU A 14 -34.03 -20.28 -56.26
N MET A 15 -34.05 -18.95 -56.16
CA MET A 15 -33.54 -18.23 -54.99
C MET A 15 -34.65 -17.89 -54.01
N LEU A 16 -34.42 -18.17 -52.72
CA LEU A 16 -35.32 -17.77 -51.65
C LEU A 16 -35.53 -16.25 -51.69
N PRO A 17 -36.77 -15.76 -51.48
CA PRO A 17 -37.03 -14.33 -51.50
C PRO A 17 -36.26 -13.63 -50.37
N ALA A 18 -35.82 -12.39 -50.63
CA ALA A 18 -34.91 -11.66 -49.74
C ALA A 18 -35.44 -11.54 -48.30
N ASN A 19 -36.77 -11.47 -48.13
CA ASN A 19 -37.48 -11.44 -46.84
C ASN A 19 -37.37 -12.73 -46.02
N VAL A 20 -37.08 -13.87 -46.67
CA VAL A 20 -36.79 -15.16 -46.04
C VAL A 20 -35.28 -15.27 -45.80
N LEU A 21 -34.47 -14.87 -46.76
CA LEU A 21 -33.02 -15.03 -46.70
C LEU A 21 -32.37 -14.30 -45.51
N TRP A 22 -32.75 -13.05 -45.23
CA TRP A 22 -32.17 -12.33 -44.08
C TRP A 22 -32.53 -12.97 -42.74
N LYS A 23 -33.70 -13.62 -42.64
CA LYS A 23 -34.13 -14.32 -41.41
C LYS A 23 -33.29 -15.56 -41.18
N ILE A 24 -32.99 -16.32 -42.24
CA ILE A 24 -32.10 -17.47 -42.17
C ILE A 24 -30.70 -17.01 -41.73
N TYR A 25 -30.18 -15.93 -42.31
CA TYR A 25 -28.87 -15.42 -41.94
C TYR A 25 -28.84 -14.92 -40.50
N ALA A 26 -29.87 -14.18 -40.06
CA ALA A 26 -30.00 -13.78 -38.67
C ALA A 26 -29.99 -15.00 -37.73
N LEU A 27 -30.78 -16.03 -38.05
CA LEU A 27 -30.87 -17.25 -37.24
C LEU A 27 -29.51 -17.96 -37.14
N ILE A 28 -28.82 -18.17 -38.26
CA ILE A 28 -27.51 -18.83 -38.29
C ILE A 28 -26.48 -18.02 -37.50
N THR A 29 -26.39 -16.72 -37.73
CA THR A 29 -25.48 -15.82 -37.00
C THR A 29 -25.73 -15.87 -35.49
N VAL A 30 -26.99 -15.82 -35.06
CA VAL A 30 -27.36 -15.85 -33.64
C VAL A 30 -27.06 -17.20 -33.03
N MET A 31 -27.38 -18.30 -33.71
CA MET A 31 -27.04 -19.65 -33.24
C MET A 31 -25.53 -19.84 -33.10
N THR A 32 -24.72 -19.31 -34.03
CA THR A 32 -23.25 -19.35 -33.91
C THR A 32 -22.75 -18.58 -32.69
N CYS A 33 -23.27 -17.37 -32.45
CA CYS A 33 -22.87 -16.56 -31.29
C CYS A 33 -23.31 -17.19 -29.96
N GLY A 34 -24.53 -17.74 -29.93
CA GLY A 34 -25.11 -18.40 -28.76
C GLY A 34 -24.46 -19.75 -28.45
N LEU A 35 -24.04 -20.51 -29.48
CA LEU A 35 -23.31 -21.76 -29.29
C LEU A 35 -22.00 -21.53 -28.54
N TYR A 36 -21.24 -20.50 -28.92
CA TYR A 36 -20.00 -20.16 -28.22
C TYR A 36 -20.28 -19.75 -26.76
N ALA A 37 -21.24 -18.85 -26.53
CA ALA A 37 -21.66 -18.43 -25.19
C ALA A 37 -22.10 -19.63 -24.33
N PHE A 38 -22.83 -20.57 -24.91
CA PHE A 38 -23.26 -21.79 -24.22
C PHE A 38 -22.06 -22.65 -23.82
N LEU A 39 -21.14 -22.94 -24.76
CA LEU A 39 -19.96 -23.78 -24.50
C LEU A 39 -19.04 -23.21 -23.41
N THR A 40 -18.92 -21.88 -23.33
CA THR A 40 -18.12 -21.20 -22.29
C THR A 40 -18.87 -21.08 -20.98
N SER A 41 -20.21 -20.94 -20.98
CA SER A 41 -21.02 -20.84 -19.76
C SER A 41 -20.97 -22.08 -18.85
N LEU A 42 -20.60 -23.23 -19.40
CA LEU A 42 -20.54 -24.49 -18.65
C LEU A 42 -19.22 -24.67 -17.87
N ARG A 43 -18.25 -23.75 -18.01
CA ARG A 43 -16.92 -23.87 -17.43
C ARG A 43 -16.50 -22.62 -16.67
N THR A 44 -15.51 -22.79 -15.81
CA THR A 44 -14.90 -21.80 -14.90
C THR A 44 -15.90 -21.28 -13.87
N MET A 45 -15.44 -20.77 -12.74
CA MET A 45 -16.30 -20.28 -11.66
C MET A 45 -15.56 -19.26 -10.79
N PRO A 46 -15.41 -18.01 -11.27
CA PRO A 46 -14.67 -17.01 -10.51
C PRO A 46 -15.39 -16.69 -9.20
N PHE A 47 -14.64 -16.46 -8.13
CA PHE A 47 -15.21 -16.25 -6.79
C PHE A 47 -16.05 -14.97 -6.65
N ALA A 48 -15.88 -14.01 -7.55
CA ALA A 48 -16.75 -12.85 -7.68
C ALA A 48 -18.15 -13.19 -8.28
N GLU A 49 -18.34 -14.37 -8.90
CA GLU A 49 -19.63 -14.81 -9.46
C GLU A 49 -20.59 -15.26 -8.36
N GLY A 50 -21.06 -14.30 -7.56
CA GLY A 50 -22.09 -14.53 -6.55
C GLY A 50 -22.81 -13.27 -6.09
N TRP A 51 -22.34 -12.09 -6.50
CA TRP A 51 -22.88 -10.81 -6.04
C TRP A 51 -24.40 -10.73 -6.20
N TYR A 52 -24.89 -10.94 -7.43
CA TYR A 52 -26.33 -10.82 -7.70
C TYR A 52 -27.14 -12.02 -7.24
N THR A 53 -26.53 -13.19 -7.10
CA THR A 53 -27.18 -14.36 -6.51
C THR A 53 -27.49 -14.10 -5.04
N TYR A 54 -26.51 -13.58 -4.29
CA TYR A 54 -26.69 -13.31 -2.87
C TYR A 54 -27.65 -12.14 -2.63
N TYR A 55 -27.52 -11.04 -3.36
CA TYR A 55 -28.53 -9.96 -3.30
C TYR A 55 -29.95 -10.47 -3.60
N ALA A 56 -30.10 -11.42 -4.53
CA ALA A 56 -31.39 -12.04 -4.83
C ALA A 56 -31.89 -12.96 -3.70
N GLN A 57 -30.99 -13.64 -2.98
CA GLN A 57 -31.32 -14.39 -1.76
C GLN A 57 -31.86 -13.44 -0.68
N CYS A 58 -31.15 -12.35 -0.36
CA CYS A 58 -31.58 -11.32 0.58
C CYS A 58 -33.01 -10.83 0.27
N ILE A 59 -33.28 -10.44 -0.98
CA ILE A 59 -34.61 -9.94 -1.40
C ILE A 59 -35.69 -11.00 -1.24
N ASN A 60 -35.41 -12.25 -1.63
CA ASN A 60 -36.38 -13.34 -1.54
C ASN A 60 -36.63 -13.79 -0.09
N ASN A 61 -35.65 -13.57 0.80
CA ASN A 61 -35.75 -13.78 2.25
C ASN A 61 -36.47 -12.63 2.98
N GLY A 62 -36.76 -11.53 2.28
CA GLY A 62 -37.60 -10.43 2.78
C GLY A 62 -36.85 -9.14 3.07
N GLU A 63 -35.53 -9.08 2.81
CA GLU A 63 -34.75 -7.85 2.95
C GLU A 63 -35.11 -6.83 1.85
N ARG A 64 -35.16 -5.56 2.25
CA ARG A 64 -35.48 -4.43 1.37
C ARG A 64 -34.22 -3.76 0.85
N THR A 65 -34.04 -3.77 -0.47
CA THR A 65 -32.94 -3.08 -1.17
C THR A 65 -32.80 -1.61 -0.72
N TYR A 66 -31.55 -1.17 -0.53
CA TYR A 66 -31.11 0.13 0.02
C TYR A 66 -31.40 0.35 1.51
N LYS A 67 -32.43 -0.30 2.05
CA LYS A 67 -32.83 -0.10 3.45
C LYS A 67 -32.11 -1.08 4.36
N ASP A 68 -32.25 -2.37 4.08
CA ASP A 68 -31.72 -3.46 4.89
C ASP A 68 -30.29 -3.82 4.41
N PHE A 69 -29.98 -3.60 3.14
CA PHE A 69 -28.64 -3.73 2.57
C PHE A 69 -28.34 -2.67 1.51
N ASP A 70 -27.06 -2.44 1.24
CA ASP A 70 -26.60 -1.44 0.28
C ASP A 70 -26.54 -1.98 -1.14
N TYR A 71 -26.97 -1.15 -2.10
CA TYR A 71 -26.91 -1.49 -3.52
C TYR A 71 -26.65 -0.22 -4.33
N LEU A 72 -25.62 -0.21 -5.17
CA LEU A 72 -25.14 1.02 -5.81
C LEU A 72 -25.84 1.34 -7.16
N PHE A 73 -26.68 0.42 -7.64
CA PHE A 73 -27.37 0.55 -8.92
C PHE A 73 -28.86 0.73 -8.72
N THR A 74 -29.57 1.08 -9.79
CA THR A 74 -31.03 1.14 -9.81
C THR A 74 -31.64 -0.27 -9.79
N PRO A 75 -32.84 -0.45 -9.21
CA PRO A 75 -33.24 -1.75 -8.68
C PRO A 75 -33.80 -2.71 -9.73
N LEU A 76 -33.94 -2.32 -11.01
CA LEU A 76 -34.62 -3.16 -12.00
C LEU A 76 -33.89 -4.47 -12.22
N TYR A 77 -32.56 -4.43 -12.36
CA TYR A 77 -31.79 -5.64 -12.64
C TYR A 77 -31.83 -6.62 -11.46
N ILE A 78 -31.59 -6.16 -10.24
CA ILE A 78 -31.58 -7.08 -9.10
C ILE A 78 -32.97 -7.66 -8.81
N ASN A 79 -34.05 -6.90 -9.01
CA ASN A 79 -35.41 -7.43 -8.91
C ASN A 79 -35.71 -8.48 -9.98
N LEU A 80 -35.13 -8.38 -11.18
CA LEU A 80 -35.27 -9.41 -12.22
C LEU A 80 -34.52 -10.69 -11.83
N VAL A 81 -33.32 -10.57 -11.26
CA VAL A 81 -32.56 -11.73 -10.76
C VAL A 81 -33.27 -12.38 -9.58
N ALA A 82 -33.81 -11.59 -8.63
CA ALA A 82 -34.63 -12.08 -7.52
C ALA A 82 -35.89 -12.82 -7.99
N LEU A 83 -36.62 -12.26 -8.97
CA LEU A 83 -37.77 -12.93 -9.57
C LEU A 83 -37.36 -14.24 -10.28
N PHE A 84 -36.25 -14.22 -11.02
CA PHE A 84 -35.78 -15.39 -11.75
C PHE A 84 -35.38 -16.52 -10.79
N THR A 85 -34.57 -16.23 -9.78
CA THR A 85 -34.15 -17.20 -8.76
C THR A 85 -35.32 -17.72 -7.94
N ARG A 86 -36.34 -16.89 -7.68
CA ARG A 86 -37.59 -17.34 -7.04
C ARG A 86 -38.37 -18.35 -7.89
N LEU A 87 -38.31 -18.24 -9.21
CA LEU A 87 -39.04 -19.12 -10.14
C LEU A 87 -38.28 -20.40 -10.50
N PHE A 88 -36.95 -20.33 -10.60
CA PHE A 88 -36.12 -21.41 -11.13
C PHE A 88 -35.12 -21.99 -10.12
N GLY A 89 -34.96 -21.37 -8.94
CA GLY A 89 -33.97 -21.74 -7.93
C GLY A 89 -32.63 -20.99 -8.07
N TYR A 90 -31.71 -21.24 -7.14
CA TYR A 90 -30.43 -20.54 -7.00
C TYR A 90 -29.24 -21.19 -7.71
N LYS A 91 -29.44 -22.31 -8.42
CA LYS A 91 -28.34 -22.95 -9.16
C LYS A 91 -27.73 -21.97 -10.16
N ILE A 92 -26.42 -21.73 -10.04
CA ILE A 92 -25.70 -20.72 -10.83
C ILE A 92 -25.82 -21.01 -12.33
N ILE A 93 -25.86 -22.29 -12.71
CA ILE A 93 -26.04 -22.71 -14.10
C ILE A 93 -27.31 -22.14 -14.75
N TYR A 94 -28.42 -21.99 -14.01
CA TYR A 94 -29.65 -21.41 -14.54
C TYR A 94 -29.51 -19.94 -14.87
N LEU A 95 -28.80 -19.19 -14.01
CA LEU A 95 -28.46 -17.80 -14.26
C LEU A 95 -27.53 -17.67 -15.47
N ARG A 96 -26.50 -18.54 -15.59
CA ARG A 96 -25.64 -18.55 -16.77
C ARG A 96 -26.39 -18.82 -18.08
N LEU A 97 -27.37 -19.73 -18.07
CA LEU A 97 -28.24 -19.97 -19.23
C LEU A 97 -29.12 -18.76 -19.58
N LEU A 98 -29.58 -17.99 -18.58
CA LEU A 98 -30.21 -16.69 -18.82
C LEU A 98 -29.23 -15.72 -19.50
N GLY A 99 -27.96 -15.72 -19.09
CA GLY A 99 -26.88 -14.98 -19.76
C GLY A 99 -26.70 -15.37 -21.23
N VAL A 100 -26.73 -16.66 -21.57
CA VAL A 100 -26.70 -17.13 -22.97
C VAL A 100 -27.86 -16.54 -23.79
N VAL A 101 -29.06 -16.47 -23.19
CA VAL A 101 -30.21 -15.79 -23.82
C VAL A 101 -29.92 -14.31 -24.03
N PHE A 102 -29.28 -13.62 -23.08
CA PHE A 102 -28.88 -12.21 -23.25
C PHE A 102 -27.95 -12.02 -24.45
N PHE A 103 -26.90 -12.84 -24.58
CA PHE A 103 -26.00 -12.77 -25.75
C PHE A 103 -26.74 -12.99 -27.07
N CYS A 104 -27.70 -13.92 -27.10
CA CYS A 104 -28.51 -14.16 -28.29
C CYS A 104 -29.39 -12.94 -28.63
N LEU A 105 -29.99 -12.30 -27.62
CA LEU A 105 -30.79 -11.09 -27.81
C LEU A 105 -29.95 -9.92 -28.33
N ILE A 106 -28.75 -9.71 -27.77
CA ILE A 106 -27.81 -8.68 -28.25
C ILE A 106 -27.44 -8.96 -29.73
N ALA A 107 -27.09 -10.20 -30.06
CA ALA A 107 -26.75 -10.59 -31.43
C ALA A 107 -27.89 -10.33 -32.43
N VAL A 108 -29.14 -10.67 -32.05
CA VAL A 108 -30.33 -10.39 -32.88
C VAL A 108 -30.50 -8.89 -33.10
N LEU A 109 -30.45 -8.09 -32.03
CA LEU A 109 -30.69 -6.66 -32.10
C LEU A 109 -29.58 -5.95 -32.88
N LEU A 110 -28.31 -6.33 -32.67
CA LEU A 110 -27.16 -5.80 -33.40
C LEU A 110 -27.24 -6.13 -34.89
N PHE A 111 -27.55 -7.38 -35.25
CA PHE A 111 -27.78 -7.78 -36.64
C PHE A 111 -28.86 -6.90 -37.28
N LEU A 112 -29.97 -6.67 -36.57
CA LEU A 112 -31.06 -5.83 -37.07
C LEU A 112 -30.61 -4.38 -37.28
N ILE A 113 -29.84 -3.79 -36.36
CA ILE A 113 -29.28 -2.44 -36.52
C ILE A 113 -28.42 -2.35 -37.79
N ILE A 114 -27.44 -3.22 -37.94
CA ILE A 114 -26.52 -3.18 -39.09
C ILE A 114 -27.27 -3.45 -40.39
N LYS A 115 -28.28 -4.33 -40.37
CA LYS A 115 -29.17 -4.57 -41.50
C LYS A 115 -29.94 -3.30 -41.88
N GLU A 116 -30.48 -2.56 -40.91
CA GLU A 116 -31.26 -1.36 -41.16
C GLU A 116 -30.41 -0.19 -41.69
N ILE A 117 -29.14 -0.08 -41.26
CA ILE A 117 -28.20 0.97 -41.72
C ILE A 117 -27.53 0.62 -43.06
N PHE A 118 -27.15 -0.65 -43.25
CA PHE A 118 -26.40 -1.11 -44.41
C PHE A 118 -27.22 -2.14 -45.21
N ASN A 119 -27.03 -3.43 -44.95
CA ASN A 119 -27.80 -4.53 -45.51
C ASN A 119 -27.61 -5.82 -44.70
N TYR A 120 -28.45 -6.82 -44.95
CA TYR A 120 -28.47 -8.08 -44.20
C TYR A 120 -27.22 -8.96 -44.39
N ARG A 121 -26.44 -8.76 -45.47
CA ARG A 121 -25.21 -9.54 -45.71
C ARG A 121 -24.03 -8.97 -44.95
N ILE A 122 -23.87 -7.65 -44.97
CA ILE A 122 -22.90 -6.96 -44.09
C ILE A 122 -23.21 -7.28 -42.64
N ALA A 123 -24.50 -7.23 -42.24
CA ALA A 123 -24.91 -7.60 -40.89
C ALA A 123 -24.48 -9.03 -40.51
N ALA A 124 -24.66 -10.01 -41.39
CA ALA A 124 -24.26 -11.39 -41.13
C ALA A 124 -22.74 -11.56 -40.92
N ILE A 125 -21.93 -10.81 -41.66
CA ILE A 125 -20.46 -10.88 -41.58
C ILE A 125 -19.94 -10.22 -40.30
N VAL A 126 -20.44 -9.03 -39.96
CA VAL A 126 -19.85 -8.23 -38.87
C VAL A 126 -20.37 -8.63 -37.49
N THR A 127 -21.59 -9.19 -37.39
CA THR A 127 -22.19 -9.50 -36.09
C THR A 127 -21.39 -10.56 -35.33
N ILE A 128 -20.87 -11.60 -36.00
CA ILE A 128 -20.10 -12.68 -35.34
C ILE A 128 -18.82 -12.15 -34.68
N PRO A 129 -17.86 -11.51 -35.40
CA PRO A 129 -16.65 -11.01 -34.76
C PRO A 129 -16.95 -9.94 -33.71
N THR A 130 -17.98 -9.12 -33.87
CA THR A 130 -18.39 -8.17 -32.82
C THR A 130 -18.92 -8.88 -31.58
N MET A 131 -19.75 -9.91 -31.73
CA MET A 131 -20.25 -10.66 -30.58
C MET A 131 -19.14 -11.45 -29.88
N MET A 132 -18.14 -11.95 -30.62
CA MET A 132 -16.97 -12.57 -29.98
C MET A 132 -16.10 -11.53 -29.28
N TYR A 133 -15.97 -10.32 -29.82
CA TYR A 133 -15.29 -9.22 -29.14
C TYR A 133 -15.97 -8.85 -27.82
N LEU A 134 -17.31 -8.69 -27.85
CA LEU A 134 -18.11 -8.45 -26.64
C LEU A 134 -17.92 -9.59 -25.62
N GLN A 135 -17.94 -10.84 -26.07
CA GLN A 135 -17.75 -12.02 -25.22
C GLN A 135 -16.29 -12.26 -24.77
N SER A 136 -15.33 -11.49 -25.31
CA SER A 136 -13.91 -11.61 -24.97
C SER A 136 -13.46 -10.80 -23.76
N GLU A 137 -14.41 -10.11 -23.14
CA GLU A 137 -14.22 -9.39 -21.90
C GLU A 137 -13.82 -10.36 -20.77
N VAL A 138 -12.67 -10.10 -20.15
CA VAL A 138 -12.09 -11.01 -19.16
C VAL A 138 -12.84 -10.93 -17.82
N VAL A 139 -13.43 -9.79 -17.47
CA VAL A 139 -14.24 -9.58 -16.24
C VAL A 139 -15.69 -10.10 -16.39
N GLN A 140 -15.98 -10.92 -17.40
CA GLN A 140 -17.36 -11.28 -17.72
C GLN A 140 -17.96 -12.30 -16.74
N VAL A 141 -19.04 -11.90 -16.06
CA VAL A 141 -20.07 -12.78 -15.49
C VAL A 141 -21.23 -12.90 -16.49
N PHE A 142 -21.69 -14.12 -16.79
CA PHE A 142 -22.58 -14.38 -17.94
C PHE A 142 -23.92 -13.64 -17.90
N TYR A 143 -24.48 -13.47 -16.71
CA TYR A 143 -25.80 -12.88 -16.50
C TYR A 143 -25.75 -11.45 -15.96
N ASP A 144 -24.56 -10.84 -15.91
CA ASP A 144 -24.30 -9.52 -15.31
C ASP A 144 -25.23 -8.41 -15.85
N TYR A 145 -25.47 -7.38 -15.03
CA TYR A 145 -26.25 -6.19 -15.40
C TYR A 145 -25.73 -5.53 -16.67
N VAL A 146 -24.43 -5.59 -16.94
CA VAL A 146 -23.80 -5.02 -18.13
C VAL A 146 -24.44 -5.59 -19.41
N ARG A 147 -24.74 -6.90 -19.45
CA ARG A 147 -25.36 -7.54 -20.62
C ARG A 147 -26.82 -7.14 -20.79
N LEU A 148 -27.57 -6.95 -19.70
CA LEU A 148 -28.93 -6.43 -19.77
C LEU A 148 -28.95 -4.96 -20.21
N MET A 149 -27.99 -4.16 -19.75
CA MET A 149 -27.74 -2.82 -20.24
C MET A 149 -27.48 -2.80 -21.75
N ASP A 150 -26.62 -3.69 -22.26
CA ASP A 150 -26.31 -3.79 -23.69
C ASP A 150 -27.58 -4.06 -24.51
N ILE A 151 -28.47 -4.95 -24.03
CA ILE A 151 -29.77 -5.19 -24.67
C ILE A 151 -30.60 -3.90 -24.74
N MET A 152 -30.68 -3.14 -23.64
CA MET A 152 -31.46 -1.90 -23.60
C MET A 152 -30.87 -0.81 -24.51
N ALA A 153 -29.54 -0.70 -24.57
CA ALA A 153 -28.86 0.23 -25.46
C ALA A 153 -29.12 -0.09 -26.95
N VAL A 154 -28.91 -1.35 -27.35
CA VAL A 154 -29.10 -1.81 -28.73
C VAL A 154 -30.58 -1.75 -29.12
N ALA A 155 -31.51 -2.07 -28.21
CA ALA A 155 -32.94 -1.91 -28.46
C ALA A 155 -33.32 -0.44 -28.68
N THR A 156 -32.85 0.47 -27.82
CA THR A 156 -33.09 1.92 -27.94
C THR A 156 -32.61 2.43 -29.29
N LEU A 157 -31.37 2.11 -29.67
CA LEU A 157 -30.79 2.53 -30.95
C LEU A 157 -31.56 1.98 -32.16
N LEU A 158 -31.96 0.71 -32.12
CA LEU A 158 -32.73 0.09 -33.21
C LEU A 158 -34.02 0.86 -33.50
N TYR A 159 -34.75 1.28 -32.47
CA TYR A 159 -35.98 2.03 -32.63
C TYR A 159 -35.75 3.48 -33.07
N ILE A 160 -34.65 4.10 -32.64
CA ILE A 160 -34.23 5.42 -33.15
C ILE A 160 -33.86 5.34 -34.63
N ILE A 161 -33.14 4.31 -35.06
CA ILE A 161 -32.83 4.05 -36.48
C ILE A 161 -34.11 3.85 -37.30
N LYS A 162 -35.06 3.06 -36.80
CA LYS A 162 -36.36 2.86 -37.45
C LYS A 162 -37.15 4.18 -37.55
N TYR A 163 -37.11 5.02 -36.53
CA TYR A 163 -37.68 6.36 -36.58
C TYR A 163 -37.02 7.23 -37.65
N ILE A 164 -35.68 7.30 -37.69
CA ILE A 164 -34.92 8.07 -38.69
C ILE A 164 -35.29 7.66 -40.12
N LYS A 165 -35.45 6.35 -40.37
CA LYS A 165 -35.88 5.84 -41.68
C LYS A 165 -37.32 6.18 -42.03
N GLU A 166 -38.21 6.22 -41.04
CA GLU A 166 -39.63 6.58 -41.21
C GLU A 166 -39.84 8.10 -41.28
N LEU A 167 -38.81 8.94 -41.08
CA LEU A 167 -38.92 10.41 -41.20
C LEU A 167 -39.49 10.86 -42.55
N ASN A 168 -39.12 10.15 -43.62
CA ASN A 168 -39.61 10.41 -44.98
C ASN A 168 -40.93 9.67 -45.30
N GLY A 169 -41.47 8.90 -44.34
CA GLY A 169 -42.72 8.16 -44.47
C GLY A 169 -43.90 8.89 -43.81
N ASP A 170 -45.11 8.56 -44.27
CA ASP A 170 -46.35 9.21 -43.81
C ASP A 170 -46.98 8.53 -42.57
N ASN A 171 -46.35 7.46 -42.04
CA ASN A 171 -46.95 6.67 -40.97
C ASN A 171 -46.63 7.23 -39.57
N GLU A 172 -47.41 8.21 -39.14
CA GLU A 172 -47.30 8.82 -37.80
C GLU A 172 -47.43 7.82 -36.65
N LYS A 173 -48.25 6.78 -36.81
CA LYS A 173 -48.41 5.73 -35.78
C LYS A 173 -47.12 4.97 -35.56
N LYS A 174 -46.37 4.67 -36.62
CA LYS A 174 -45.04 4.04 -36.53
C LYS A 174 -44.04 4.94 -35.84
N LYS A 175 -43.92 6.21 -36.26
CA LYS A 175 -43.00 7.19 -35.63
C LYS A 175 -43.23 7.30 -34.13
N ARG A 176 -44.50 7.48 -33.72
CA ARG A 176 -44.91 7.50 -32.31
C ARG A 176 -44.49 6.23 -31.58
N ASN A 177 -44.85 5.06 -32.11
CA ASN A 177 -44.56 3.79 -31.45
C ASN A 177 -43.06 3.53 -31.32
N TYR A 178 -42.26 3.85 -32.34
CA TYR A 178 -40.80 3.71 -32.25
C TYR A 178 -40.19 4.60 -31.19
N LEU A 179 -40.61 5.88 -31.10
CA LEU A 179 -40.11 6.80 -30.08
C LEU A 179 -40.55 6.41 -28.67
N LEU A 180 -41.79 5.94 -28.49
CA LEU A 180 -42.27 5.43 -27.21
C LEU A 180 -41.45 4.21 -26.76
N VAL A 181 -41.25 3.24 -27.65
CA VAL A 181 -40.48 2.03 -27.31
C VAL A 181 -39.02 2.38 -27.04
N ALA A 182 -38.41 3.28 -27.82
CA ALA A 182 -37.06 3.78 -27.55
C ALA A 182 -36.97 4.47 -26.18
N GLY A 183 -37.98 5.26 -25.81
CA GLY A 183 -38.08 5.87 -24.48
C GLY A 183 -38.17 4.83 -23.37
N VAL A 184 -39.02 3.82 -23.52
CA VAL A 184 -39.19 2.73 -22.53
C VAL A 184 -37.91 1.91 -22.38
N THR A 185 -37.22 1.56 -23.47
CA THR A 185 -35.96 0.81 -23.39
C THR A 185 -34.85 1.65 -22.78
N ASN A 186 -34.79 2.97 -23.06
CA ASN A 186 -33.85 3.87 -22.39
C ASN A 186 -34.19 4.06 -20.91
N SER A 187 -35.48 4.05 -20.55
CA SER A 187 -35.91 4.07 -19.16
C SER A 187 -35.41 2.84 -18.41
N ALA A 188 -35.61 1.64 -18.99
CA ALA A 188 -35.07 0.41 -18.44
C ALA A 188 -33.55 0.45 -18.32
N PHE A 189 -32.84 1.04 -19.29
CA PHE A 189 -31.40 1.27 -19.20
C PHE A 189 -31.04 2.11 -17.96
N ILE A 190 -31.69 3.26 -17.75
CA ILE A 190 -31.48 4.09 -16.54
C ILE A 190 -31.79 3.31 -15.26
N LEU A 191 -32.82 2.47 -15.29
CA LEU A 191 -33.25 1.68 -14.14
C LEU A 191 -32.40 0.41 -13.88
N ILE A 192 -31.45 0.11 -14.76
CA ILE A 192 -30.39 -0.91 -14.56
C ILE A 192 -29.09 -0.22 -14.14
N LYS A 193 -28.69 0.84 -14.86
CA LYS A 193 -27.43 1.56 -14.64
C LYS A 193 -27.62 3.05 -14.96
N GLN A 194 -27.82 3.84 -13.90
CA GLN A 194 -28.30 5.21 -13.96
C GLN A 194 -27.40 6.15 -14.76
N ASN A 195 -26.09 6.16 -14.51
CA ASN A 195 -25.13 7.07 -15.16
C ASN A 195 -25.07 6.83 -16.68
N MET A 196 -24.94 5.57 -17.08
CA MET A 196 -24.89 5.13 -18.48
C MET A 196 -26.19 5.49 -19.22
N GLY A 197 -27.34 5.11 -18.65
CA GLY A 197 -28.64 5.34 -19.27
C GLY A 197 -29.00 6.83 -19.39
N ILE A 198 -28.56 7.67 -18.43
CA ILE A 198 -28.79 9.12 -18.46
C ILE A 198 -27.97 9.76 -19.58
N VAL A 199 -26.66 9.46 -19.69
CA VAL A 199 -25.81 9.98 -20.76
C VAL A 199 -26.32 9.53 -22.13
N TYR A 200 -26.73 8.26 -22.25
CA TYR A 200 -27.32 7.74 -23.47
C TYR A 200 -28.64 8.42 -23.83
N GLY A 201 -29.53 8.61 -22.85
CA GLY A 201 -30.80 9.32 -23.02
C GLY A 201 -30.62 10.79 -23.42
N ALA A 202 -29.65 11.49 -22.81
CA ALA A 202 -29.29 12.85 -23.16
C ALA A 202 -28.80 12.95 -24.61
N TYR A 203 -27.94 12.01 -25.04
CA TYR A 203 -27.52 11.89 -26.43
C TYR A 203 -28.72 11.72 -27.38
N ILE A 204 -29.67 10.82 -27.07
CA ILE A 204 -30.87 10.62 -27.90
C ILE A 204 -31.72 11.89 -27.99
N ILE A 205 -31.92 12.61 -26.88
CA ILE A 205 -32.66 13.88 -26.87
C ILE A 205 -31.97 14.93 -27.75
N ILE A 206 -30.64 15.07 -27.62
CA ILE A 206 -29.84 15.98 -28.45
C ILE A 206 -29.92 15.59 -29.92
N LEU A 207 -29.85 14.30 -30.24
CA LEU A 207 -30.00 13.78 -31.60
C LEU A 207 -31.37 14.11 -32.18
N LEU A 208 -32.46 13.92 -31.43
CA LEU A 208 -33.82 14.25 -31.86
C LEU A 208 -33.99 15.77 -32.09
N LEU A 209 -33.44 16.60 -31.20
CA LEU A 209 -33.40 18.06 -31.37
C LEU A 209 -32.65 18.45 -32.65
N ALA A 210 -31.46 17.86 -32.86
CA ALA A 210 -30.66 18.10 -34.06
C ALA A 210 -31.41 17.68 -35.33
N ILE A 211 -32.04 16.50 -35.34
CA ILE A 211 -32.86 16.03 -36.46
C ILE A 211 -34.00 17.00 -36.77
N ASN A 212 -34.70 17.50 -35.74
CA ASN A 212 -35.79 18.47 -35.93
C ASN A 212 -35.30 19.74 -36.64
N ILE A 213 -34.14 20.27 -36.25
CA ILE A 213 -33.52 21.46 -36.86
C ILE A 213 -33.07 21.17 -38.31
N VAL A 214 -32.42 20.04 -38.51
CA VAL A 214 -31.77 19.64 -39.76
C VAL A 214 -32.80 19.28 -40.83
N LYS A 215 -33.88 18.57 -40.46
CA LYS A 215 -34.97 18.17 -41.37
C LYS A 215 -36.13 19.18 -41.45
N ARG A 216 -36.04 20.32 -40.74
CA ARG A 216 -37.08 21.37 -40.68
C ARG A 216 -38.46 20.84 -40.27
N ILE A 217 -38.48 19.95 -39.28
CA ILE A 217 -39.72 19.46 -38.69
C ILE A 217 -40.41 20.64 -37.99
N GLY A 218 -41.72 20.81 -38.20
CA GLY A 218 -42.46 21.94 -37.64
C GLY A 218 -42.38 21.96 -36.11
N LYS A 219 -42.30 23.14 -35.48
CA LYS A 219 -42.11 23.26 -34.01
C LYS A 219 -43.06 22.36 -33.20
N ARG A 220 -44.34 22.33 -33.57
CA ARG A 220 -45.36 21.49 -32.91
C ARG A 220 -45.10 20.00 -33.07
N GLU A 221 -44.67 19.56 -34.25
CA GLU A 221 -44.32 18.16 -34.52
C GLU A 221 -43.01 17.76 -33.83
N GLY A 222 -42.01 18.62 -33.82
CA GLY A 222 -40.74 18.38 -33.14
C GLY A 222 -40.93 18.18 -31.62
N VAL A 223 -41.72 19.05 -30.99
CA VAL A 223 -42.11 18.91 -29.57
C VAL A 223 -42.91 17.63 -29.34
N LYS A 224 -43.84 17.28 -30.24
CA LYS A 224 -44.61 16.03 -30.18
C LYS A 224 -43.71 14.79 -30.21
N TYR A 225 -42.72 14.74 -31.10
CA TYR A 225 -41.80 13.61 -31.20
C TYR A 225 -40.88 13.47 -29.98
N ILE A 226 -40.31 14.59 -29.51
CA ILE A 226 -39.53 14.60 -28.25
C ILE A 226 -40.41 14.18 -27.08
N GLY A 227 -41.67 14.65 -27.04
CA GLY A 227 -42.65 14.26 -26.04
C GLY A 227 -42.99 12.77 -26.06
N TYR A 228 -43.03 12.11 -27.22
CA TYR A 228 -43.22 10.65 -27.28
C TYR A 228 -42.06 9.87 -26.69
N PHE A 229 -40.82 10.26 -27.00
CA PHE A 229 -39.65 9.66 -26.36
C PHE A 229 -39.65 9.93 -24.85
N GLY A 230 -39.87 11.19 -24.45
CA GLY A 230 -39.93 11.60 -23.05
C GLY A 230 -41.03 10.90 -22.25
N LEU A 231 -42.20 10.65 -22.83
CA LEU A 231 -43.28 9.91 -22.17
C LEU A 231 -42.90 8.44 -21.96
N GLY A 232 -42.27 7.81 -22.96
CA GLY A 232 -41.72 6.46 -22.80
C GLY A 232 -40.61 6.39 -21.73
N LEU A 233 -39.82 7.45 -21.61
CA LEU A 233 -38.71 7.55 -20.66
C LEU A 233 -39.16 7.74 -19.21
N ILE A 234 -40.07 8.68 -18.98
CA ILE A 234 -40.41 9.19 -17.64
C ILE A 234 -41.40 8.26 -16.92
N VAL A 235 -42.36 7.66 -17.63
CA VAL A 235 -43.42 6.87 -16.99
C VAL A 235 -42.87 5.68 -16.16
N PRO A 236 -41.95 4.85 -16.67
CA PRO A 236 -41.42 3.73 -15.88
C PRO A 236 -40.50 4.21 -14.73
N ILE A 237 -39.81 5.35 -14.89
CA ILE A 237 -39.00 5.95 -13.82
C ILE A 237 -39.90 6.40 -12.67
N ILE A 238 -40.96 7.18 -12.96
CA ILE A 238 -41.91 7.63 -11.94
C ILE A 238 -42.56 6.43 -11.23
N PHE A 239 -42.94 5.40 -11.98
CA PHE A 239 -43.51 4.19 -11.40
C PHE A 239 -42.53 3.52 -10.41
N THR A 240 -41.26 3.42 -10.77
CA THR A 240 -40.22 2.86 -9.88
C THR A 240 -40.00 3.74 -8.65
N VAL A 241 -39.94 5.05 -8.82
CA VAL A 241 -39.82 6.02 -7.71
C VAL A 241 -41.01 5.91 -6.75
N ILE A 242 -42.24 5.75 -7.26
CA ILE A 242 -43.42 5.53 -6.42
C ILE A 242 -43.29 4.23 -5.61
N ILE A 243 -42.82 3.14 -6.21
CA ILE A 243 -42.58 1.88 -5.48
C ILE A 243 -41.55 2.09 -4.36
N MET A 244 -40.46 2.81 -4.65
CA MET A 244 -39.41 3.11 -3.67
C MET A 244 -39.88 4.07 -2.57
N LEU A 245 -40.83 4.96 -2.87
CA LEU A 245 -41.48 5.79 -1.86
C LEU A 245 -42.36 4.94 -0.94
N LEU A 246 -43.15 4.02 -1.52
CA LEU A 246 -44.09 3.18 -0.78
C LEU A 246 -43.39 2.15 0.12
N ASN A 247 -42.22 1.64 -0.27
CA ASN A 247 -41.45 0.69 0.55
C ASN A 247 -40.44 1.38 1.49
N GLY A 248 -40.33 2.71 1.43
CA GLY A 248 -39.44 3.52 2.27
C GLY A 248 -37.96 3.51 1.86
N SER A 249 -37.61 3.04 0.66
CA SER A 249 -36.22 2.95 0.20
C SER A 249 -35.72 4.15 -0.61
N LEU A 250 -36.60 5.09 -1.03
CA LEU A 250 -36.21 6.20 -1.91
C LEU A 250 -35.09 7.07 -1.34
N PHE A 251 -35.20 7.50 -0.07
CA PHE A 251 -34.20 8.42 0.50
C PHE A 251 -32.85 7.73 0.73
N CYS A 252 -32.86 6.46 1.15
CA CYS A 252 -31.65 5.63 1.23
C CYS A 252 -30.99 5.49 -0.15
N PHE A 253 -31.77 5.19 -1.18
CA PHE A 253 -31.29 5.14 -2.57
C PHE A 253 -30.66 6.47 -3.02
N MET A 254 -31.28 7.60 -2.70
CA MET A 254 -30.76 8.92 -3.07
C MET A 254 -29.44 9.24 -2.37
N SER A 255 -29.26 8.81 -1.12
CA SER A 255 -27.99 8.92 -0.40
C SER A 255 -26.92 8.05 -1.06
N GLN A 256 -27.20 6.75 -1.17
CA GLN A 256 -26.24 5.75 -1.64
C GLN A 256 -25.79 5.98 -3.08
N THR A 257 -26.73 6.25 -3.99
CA THR A 257 -26.42 6.45 -5.42
C THR A 257 -26.10 7.91 -5.78
N GLY A 258 -26.23 8.82 -4.81
CA GLY A 258 -25.99 10.25 -4.94
C GLY A 258 -24.75 10.68 -4.15
N SER A 259 -24.94 11.24 -2.95
CA SER A 259 -23.86 11.82 -2.14
C SER A 259 -22.74 10.82 -1.87
N ASP A 260 -23.09 9.60 -1.48
CA ASP A 260 -22.14 8.63 -0.94
C ASP A 260 -21.30 8.04 -2.09
N ALA A 261 -21.94 7.70 -3.22
CA ALA A 261 -21.25 7.28 -4.43
C ALA A 261 -20.37 8.39 -5.05
N ILE A 262 -20.79 9.67 -4.97
CA ILE A 262 -19.96 10.79 -5.46
C ILE A 262 -18.74 11.00 -4.57
N ALA A 263 -18.92 10.91 -3.25
CA ALA A 263 -17.84 11.01 -2.28
C ALA A 263 -16.82 9.88 -2.47
N ALA A 264 -17.28 8.63 -2.64
CA ALA A 264 -16.43 7.47 -2.87
C ALA A 264 -15.59 7.54 -4.16
N LYS A 265 -15.90 8.44 -5.10
CA LYS A 265 -15.23 8.55 -6.43
C LYS A 265 -14.53 9.89 -6.67
N GLY A 266 -14.18 10.63 -5.62
CA GLY A 266 -13.41 11.89 -5.75
C GLY A 266 -14.20 13.06 -6.36
N GLY A 267 -15.53 12.99 -6.37
CA GLY A 267 -16.40 14.08 -6.83
C GLY A 267 -16.81 14.04 -8.31
N VAL A 268 -17.74 14.92 -8.70
CA VAL A 268 -18.39 14.89 -10.03
C VAL A 268 -17.43 15.17 -11.19
N VAL A 269 -16.43 16.03 -11.00
CA VAL A 269 -15.44 16.34 -12.05
C VAL A 269 -14.54 15.14 -12.32
N ALA A 270 -14.07 14.47 -11.26
CA ALA A 270 -13.29 13.24 -11.36
C ALA A 270 -14.09 12.14 -12.07
N ILE A 271 -15.37 11.96 -11.71
CA ILE A 271 -16.26 11.00 -12.38
C ILE A 271 -16.42 11.31 -13.88
N LEU A 272 -16.65 12.57 -14.26
CA LEU A 272 -16.95 12.91 -15.66
C LEU A 272 -15.72 12.86 -16.58
N PHE A 273 -14.54 13.22 -16.07
CA PHE A 273 -13.36 13.48 -16.91
C PHE A 273 -12.08 12.75 -16.46
N GLY A 274 -12.00 12.26 -15.21
CA GLY A 274 -10.79 11.65 -14.65
C GLY A 274 -10.26 10.49 -15.48
N TRP A 275 -11.15 9.68 -16.05
CA TRP A 275 -10.78 8.54 -16.89
C TRP A 275 -9.97 8.91 -18.15
N LEU A 276 -10.09 10.13 -18.67
CA LEU A 276 -9.29 10.58 -19.81
C LEU A 276 -7.83 10.80 -19.41
N VAL A 277 -7.61 11.34 -18.21
CA VAL A 277 -6.28 11.60 -17.66
C VAL A 277 -5.67 10.29 -17.16
N ASN A 278 -6.44 9.50 -16.41
CA ASN A 278 -5.98 8.24 -15.81
C ASN A 278 -5.62 7.17 -16.85
N ASN A 279 -6.11 7.28 -18.09
CA ASN A 279 -5.80 6.36 -19.19
C ASN A 279 -5.04 7.05 -20.34
N ALA A 280 -4.36 8.17 -20.07
CA ALA A 280 -3.67 8.95 -21.08
C ALA A 280 -2.61 8.12 -21.85
N ASP A 281 -1.85 7.29 -21.15
CA ASP A 281 -0.83 6.44 -21.77
C ASP A 281 -1.45 5.42 -22.73
N THR A 282 -2.54 4.76 -22.31
CA THR A 282 -3.28 3.84 -23.19
C THR A 282 -3.84 4.56 -24.42
N PHE A 283 -4.27 5.81 -24.29
CA PHE A 283 -4.67 6.61 -25.45
C PHE A 283 -3.50 6.93 -26.39
N LEU A 284 -2.34 7.30 -25.84
CA LEU A 284 -1.14 7.64 -26.60
C LEU A 284 -0.62 6.42 -27.37
N ASP A 285 -0.61 5.23 -26.75
CA ASP A 285 -0.20 3.97 -27.37
C ASP A 285 -1.04 3.62 -28.60
N GLN A 286 -2.34 3.96 -28.57
CA GLN A 286 -3.27 3.66 -29.66
C GLN A 286 -3.36 4.78 -30.70
N LEU A 287 -2.71 5.93 -30.50
CA LEU A 287 -2.90 7.12 -31.33
C LEU A 287 -2.36 6.95 -32.76
N LEU A 288 -1.10 6.51 -32.91
CA LEU A 288 -0.48 6.31 -34.22
C LEU A 288 -1.24 5.29 -35.10
N PRO A 289 -1.56 4.06 -34.63
CA PRO A 289 -2.31 3.12 -35.44
C PRO A 289 -3.72 3.64 -35.78
N ALA A 290 -4.37 4.38 -34.88
CA ALA A 290 -5.67 5.01 -35.16
C ALA A 290 -5.57 6.06 -36.27
N ILE A 291 -4.54 6.92 -36.25
CA ILE A 291 -4.29 7.92 -37.31
C ILE A 291 -4.07 7.25 -38.67
N ILE A 292 -3.24 6.20 -38.74
CA ILE A 292 -3.00 5.45 -39.99
C ILE A 292 -4.31 4.88 -40.53
N THR A 293 -5.12 4.29 -39.65
CA THR A 293 -6.42 3.73 -40.02
C THR A 293 -7.38 4.81 -40.54
N MET A 294 -7.40 5.98 -39.90
CA MET A 294 -8.17 7.13 -40.37
C MET A 294 -7.73 7.61 -41.76
N MET A 295 -6.42 7.65 -42.05
CA MET A 295 -5.93 7.98 -43.41
C MET A 295 -6.42 6.96 -44.44
N VAL A 296 -6.36 5.66 -44.13
CA VAL A 296 -6.90 4.61 -45.00
C VAL A 296 -8.40 4.78 -45.24
N LEU A 297 -9.19 5.08 -44.19
CA LEU A 297 -10.62 5.33 -44.31
C LEU A 297 -10.94 6.54 -45.19
N VAL A 298 -10.13 7.61 -45.12
CA VAL A 298 -10.26 8.77 -46.01
C VAL A 298 -10.01 8.35 -47.47
N ILE A 299 -8.94 7.60 -47.74
CA ILE A 299 -8.62 7.09 -49.09
C ILE A 299 -9.75 6.20 -49.62
N LEU A 300 -10.25 5.26 -48.82
CA LEU A 300 -11.36 4.38 -49.18
C LEU A 300 -12.63 5.18 -49.50
N ASN A 301 -12.93 6.20 -48.69
CA ASN A 301 -14.09 7.06 -48.91
C ASN A 301 -13.96 7.89 -50.21
N MET A 302 -12.75 8.36 -50.55
CA MET A 302 -12.48 9.05 -51.82
C MET A 302 -12.66 8.10 -53.02
N LYS A 303 -12.10 6.89 -52.94
CA LYS A 303 -12.20 5.88 -54.02
C LYS A 303 -13.62 5.38 -54.24
N SER A 304 -14.37 5.13 -53.16
CA SER A 304 -15.77 4.73 -53.21
C SER A 304 -16.64 5.75 -53.95
N LYS A 305 -16.42 7.06 -53.72
CA LYS A 305 -17.17 8.12 -54.43
C LYS A 305 -16.84 8.22 -55.91
N ALA A 306 -15.61 7.90 -56.32
CA ALA A 306 -15.16 7.99 -57.71
C ALA A 306 -15.67 6.84 -58.61
N SER A 307 -16.22 5.78 -58.02
CA SER A 307 -16.61 4.55 -58.71
C SER A 307 -18.13 4.46 -58.91
N ALA A 308 -18.66 5.09 -59.96
CA ALA A 308 -20.01 4.76 -60.45
C ALA A 308 -19.94 3.42 -61.22
N THR A 309 -20.34 2.32 -60.59
CA THR A 309 -20.02 0.95 -61.05
C THR A 309 -20.87 0.41 -62.20
N SER A 310 -20.25 -0.52 -62.94
CA SER A 310 -20.79 -1.25 -64.10
C SER A 310 -21.43 -2.61 -63.70
N TYR A 311 -22.38 -3.12 -64.49
CA TYR A 311 -23.17 -4.34 -64.20
C TYR A 311 -22.35 -5.63 -63.91
N LEU A 312 -21.16 -5.78 -64.51
CA LEU A 312 -20.27 -6.94 -64.26
C LEU A 312 -19.58 -6.88 -62.89
N GLU A 313 -19.41 -5.68 -62.34
CA GLU A 313 -18.80 -5.47 -61.01
C GLU A 313 -19.79 -5.82 -59.90
N ASP A 314 -21.08 -5.49 -60.06
CA ASP A 314 -22.14 -5.87 -59.12
C ASP A 314 -22.21 -7.39 -58.91
N TYR A 315 -22.10 -8.18 -59.99
CA TYR A 315 -22.10 -9.65 -59.89
C TYR A 315 -20.90 -10.20 -59.09
N ARG A 316 -19.72 -9.61 -59.25
CA ARG A 316 -18.52 -10.05 -58.51
C ARG A 316 -18.58 -9.64 -57.04
N VAL A 317 -19.12 -8.46 -56.75
CA VAL A 317 -19.38 -7.99 -55.38
C VAL A 317 -20.39 -8.91 -54.67
N GLU A 318 -21.47 -9.29 -55.35
CA GLU A 318 -22.45 -10.27 -54.88
C GLU A 318 -21.82 -11.62 -54.54
N MET A 319 -20.89 -12.11 -55.35
CA MET A 319 -20.20 -13.37 -55.12
C MET A 319 -19.38 -13.35 -53.83
N VAL A 320 -18.65 -12.26 -53.53
CA VAL A 320 -17.86 -12.15 -52.29
C VAL A 320 -18.73 -12.18 -51.06
N TYR A 321 -19.85 -11.46 -51.06
CA TYR A 321 -20.77 -11.51 -49.92
C TYR A 321 -21.32 -12.92 -49.72
N ASN A 322 -21.65 -13.66 -50.79
CA ASN A 322 -22.12 -15.04 -50.68
C ASN A 322 -21.05 -16.01 -50.17
N VAL A 323 -19.77 -15.84 -50.52
CA VAL A 323 -18.67 -16.65 -49.96
C VAL A 323 -18.43 -16.31 -48.50
N ALA A 324 -18.49 -15.03 -48.14
CA ALA A 324 -18.41 -14.57 -46.76
C ALA A 324 -19.57 -15.09 -45.88
N MET A 325 -20.66 -15.60 -46.47
CA MET A 325 -21.73 -16.29 -45.73
C MET A 325 -21.35 -17.70 -45.25
N ILE A 326 -20.19 -18.25 -45.64
CA ILE A 326 -19.64 -19.48 -45.06
C ILE A 326 -18.99 -19.19 -43.68
N LEU A 327 -18.78 -17.91 -43.34
CA LEU A 327 -18.18 -17.48 -42.08
C LEU A 327 -18.77 -18.17 -40.84
N PRO A 328 -20.11 -18.27 -40.64
CA PRO A 328 -20.66 -18.95 -39.48
C PRO A 328 -20.26 -20.43 -39.39
N ILE A 329 -20.15 -21.13 -40.52
CA ILE A 329 -19.73 -22.53 -40.57
C ILE A 329 -18.25 -22.63 -40.20
N LEU A 330 -17.40 -21.76 -40.75
CA LEU A 330 -15.98 -21.70 -40.40
C LEU A 330 -15.77 -21.32 -38.93
N SER A 331 -16.60 -20.43 -38.38
CA SER A 331 -16.58 -20.09 -36.96
C SER A 331 -16.94 -21.30 -36.09
N ILE A 332 -17.98 -22.05 -36.44
CA ILE A 332 -18.36 -23.28 -35.69
C ILE A 332 -17.24 -24.32 -35.76
N LEU A 333 -16.66 -24.57 -36.94
CA LEU A 333 -15.52 -25.48 -37.08
C LEU A 333 -14.32 -25.00 -36.27
N GLY A 334 -14.07 -23.69 -36.27
CA GLY A 334 -13.06 -23.05 -35.44
C GLY A 334 -13.30 -23.26 -33.94
N PHE A 335 -14.53 -23.05 -33.46
CA PHE A 335 -14.90 -23.28 -32.06
C PHE A 335 -14.72 -24.75 -31.66
N ILE A 336 -15.05 -25.70 -32.54
CA ILE A 336 -14.80 -27.13 -32.29
C ILE A 336 -13.29 -27.39 -32.14
N LEU A 337 -12.45 -26.79 -32.99
CA LEU A 337 -10.99 -26.92 -32.91
C LEU A 337 -10.45 -26.31 -31.61
N LEU A 338 -10.87 -25.08 -31.28
CA LEU A 338 -10.48 -24.38 -30.05
C LEU A 338 -10.90 -25.19 -28.82
N HIS A 339 -12.13 -25.70 -28.78
CA HIS A 339 -12.61 -26.56 -27.70
C HIS A 339 -11.78 -27.84 -27.56
N SER A 340 -11.33 -28.42 -28.67
CA SER A 340 -10.62 -29.70 -28.65
C SER A 340 -9.17 -29.64 -28.16
N LYS A 341 -8.44 -28.54 -28.43
CA LYS A 341 -7.03 -28.40 -28.06
C LYS A 341 -6.64 -26.96 -27.78
N GLU A 342 -6.03 -26.77 -26.62
CA GLU A 342 -5.45 -25.51 -26.15
C GLU A 342 -4.42 -24.90 -27.12
N SER A 343 -3.58 -25.73 -27.75
CA SER A 343 -2.52 -25.25 -28.65
C SER A 343 -3.05 -24.45 -29.85
N PHE A 344 -4.28 -24.74 -30.32
CA PHE A 344 -4.91 -23.92 -31.36
C PHE A 344 -5.32 -22.54 -30.82
N ALA A 345 -5.84 -22.46 -29.60
CA ALA A 345 -6.18 -21.17 -29.02
C ALA A 345 -4.95 -20.32 -28.77
N ARG A 346 -3.86 -20.91 -28.23
CA ARG A 346 -2.60 -20.18 -28.00
C ARG A 346 -2.00 -19.62 -29.29
N LEU A 347 -2.17 -20.30 -30.44
CA LEU A 347 -1.76 -19.78 -31.75
C LEU A 347 -2.42 -18.43 -32.09
N PHE A 348 -3.73 -18.31 -31.83
CA PHE A 348 -4.46 -17.07 -32.06
C PHE A 348 -4.26 -16.05 -30.92
N GLY A 349 -4.03 -16.54 -29.70
CA GLY A 349 -3.82 -15.72 -28.50
C GLY A 349 -2.45 -15.02 -28.44
N ALA A 350 -1.47 -15.48 -29.21
CA ALA A 350 -0.15 -14.85 -29.31
C ALA A 350 -0.14 -13.49 -30.05
N VAL A 351 -1.26 -13.10 -30.66
CA VAL A 351 -1.40 -11.83 -31.40
C VAL A 351 -2.10 -10.81 -30.52
N SER A 352 -1.60 -9.57 -30.52
CA SER A 352 -2.18 -8.46 -29.77
C SER A 352 -3.65 -8.21 -30.13
N TYR A 353 -4.45 -7.92 -29.10
CA TYR A 353 -5.88 -7.72 -29.23
C TYR A 353 -6.23 -6.28 -29.57
N LEU A 354 -7.39 -6.09 -30.19
CA LEU A 354 -7.90 -4.77 -30.53
C LEU A 354 -8.34 -4.01 -29.27
N SER A 355 -7.62 -2.95 -28.93
CA SER A 355 -7.97 -2.09 -27.79
C SER A 355 -9.27 -1.32 -28.02
N PRO A 356 -10.16 -1.20 -27.01
CA PRO A 356 -11.36 -0.35 -27.11
C PRO A 356 -10.99 1.14 -27.24
N TYR A 357 -9.83 1.57 -26.75
CA TYR A 357 -9.29 2.92 -26.93
C TYR A 357 -8.97 3.21 -28.39
N TYR A 358 -8.39 2.25 -29.11
CA TYR A 358 -8.18 2.35 -30.56
C TYR A 358 -9.50 2.54 -31.32
N LEU A 359 -10.54 1.79 -30.96
CA LEU A 359 -11.88 1.95 -31.57
C LEU A 359 -12.48 3.33 -31.29
N TYR A 360 -12.33 3.85 -30.06
CA TYR A 360 -12.79 5.19 -29.71
C TYR A 360 -12.09 6.28 -30.53
N LEU A 361 -10.76 6.22 -30.65
CA LEU A 361 -9.94 7.16 -31.42
C LEU A 361 -10.27 7.19 -32.92
N ILE A 362 -10.97 6.18 -33.45
CA ILE A 362 -11.41 6.14 -34.85
C ILE A 362 -12.87 6.58 -34.97
N VAL A 363 -13.76 5.98 -34.18
CA VAL A 363 -15.20 6.17 -34.37
C VAL A 363 -15.68 7.53 -33.83
N ALA A 364 -15.08 8.06 -32.76
CA ALA A 364 -15.42 9.38 -32.24
C ALA A 364 -15.09 10.51 -33.24
N PRO A 365 -13.93 10.53 -33.92
CA PRO A 365 -13.70 11.46 -35.03
C PRO A 365 -14.67 11.27 -36.20
N ILE A 366 -15.01 10.02 -36.57
CA ILE A 366 -16.01 9.78 -37.63
C ILE A 366 -17.36 10.39 -37.26
N PHE A 367 -17.81 10.23 -36.01
CA PHE A 367 -19.02 10.87 -35.50
C PHE A 367 -19.00 12.39 -35.73
N TRP A 368 -17.94 13.08 -35.28
CA TRP A 368 -17.81 14.53 -35.45
C TRP A 368 -17.70 14.96 -36.92
N ILE A 369 -17.01 14.19 -37.76
CA ILE A 369 -16.94 14.47 -39.21
C ILE A 369 -18.34 14.47 -39.84
N TYR A 370 -19.20 13.50 -39.51
CA TYR A 370 -20.56 13.47 -40.04
C TYR A 370 -21.47 14.55 -39.43
N VAL A 371 -21.30 14.88 -38.14
CA VAL A 371 -21.99 16.02 -37.51
C VAL A 371 -21.65 17.32 -38.25
N ILE A 372 -20.36 17.60 -38.44
CA ILE A 372 -19.88 18.78 -39.18
C ILE A 372 -20.38 18.74 -40.63
N LYS A 373 -20.32 17.60 -41.31
CA LYS A 373 -20.84 17.43 -42.68
C LYS A 373 -22.32 17.81 -42.76
N VAL A 374 -23.16 17.33 -41.85
CA VAL A 374 -24.60 17.64 -41.83
C VAL A 374 -24.85 19.13 -41.56
N ILE A 375 -24.08 19.74 -40.65
CA ILE A 375 -24.15 21.19 -40.39
C ILE A 375 -23.79 21.98 -41.65
N LEU A 376 -22.71 21.62 -42.35
CA LEU A 376 -22.28 22.28 -43.57
C LEU A 376 -23.29 22.14 -44.71
N ILE A 377 -23.83 20.94 -44.95
CA ILE A 377 -24.91 20.69 -45.92
C ILE A 377 -26.13 21.56 -45.57
N ARG A 378 -26.46 21.66 -44.28
CA ARG A 378 -27.58 22.48 -43.80
C ARG A 378 -27.37 23.97 -44.04
N ILE A 379 -26.16 24.49 -43.84
CA ILE A 379 -25.77 25.88 -44.13
C ILE A 379 -25.86 26.14 -45.64
N LYS A 380 -25.39 25.20 -46.47
CA LYS A 380 -25.47 25.24 -47.93
C LYS A 380 -26.89 25.06 -48.49
N LYS A 381 -27.88 24.78 -47.63
CA LYS A 381 -29.29 24.52 -47.99
C LYS A 381 -29.46 23.32 -48.94
N GLU A 382 -28.57 22.35 -48.84
CA GLU A 382 -28.62 21.10 -49.60
C GLU A 382 -29.46 20.03 -48.88
N THR A 383 -29.86 18.99 -49.61
CA THR A 383 -30.64 17.88 -49.06
C THR A 383 -29.75 16.97 -48.22
N ILE A 384 -30.20 16.69 -46.99
CA ILE A 384 -29.46 15.85 -46.05
C ILE A 384 -29.91 14.40 -46.21
N GLU A 385 -28.96 13.54 -46.56
CA GLU A 385 -29.20 12.12 -46.76
C GLU A 385 -29.58 11.44 -45.45
N THR A 386 -30.55 10.52 -45.50
CA THR A 386 -30.92 9.71 -44.34
C THR A 386 -29.74 8.89 -43.83
N GLN A 387 -28.85 8.45 -44.72
CA GLN A 387 -27.65 7.68 -44.35
C GLN A 387 -26.71 8.45 -43.43
N ASP A 388 -26.51 9.75 -43.64
CA ASP A 388 -25.65 10.57 -42.79
C ASP A 388 -26.21 10.65 -41.36
N LEU A 389 -27.53 10.77 -41.21
CA LEU A 389 -28.18 10.73 -39.89
C LEU A 389 -28.06 9.36 -39.22
N LEU A 390 -28.11 8.27 -39.99
CA LEU A 390 -27.93 6.91 -39.46
C LEU A 390 -26.49 6.67 -38.98
N TYR A 391 -25.48 7.21 -39.69
CA TYR A 391 -24.10 7.16 -39.24
C TYR A 391 -23.88 7.97 -37.96
N ILE A 392 -24.46 9.17 -37.85
CA ILE A 392 -24.45 9.97 -36.62
C ILE A 392 -25.12 9.20 -35.47
N ALA A 393 -26.24 8.51 -35.73
CA ALA A 393 -26.98 7.76 -34.71
C ALA A 393 -26.15 6.61 -34.10
N ILE A 394 -25.50 5.77 -34.92
CA ILE A 394 -24.72 4.63 -34.39
C ILE A 394 -23.36 5.06 -33.81
N SER A 395 -22.66 5.98 -34.47
CA SER A 395 -21.34 6.44 -33.99
C SER A 395 -21.45 7.33 -32.76
N GLY A 396 -22.52 8.14 -32.64
CA GLY A 396 -22.80 8.93 -31.45
C GLY A 396 -23.34 8.08 -30.29
N ALA A 397 -24.10 7.01 -30.59
CA ALA A 397 -24.46 6.02 -29.57
C ALA A 397 -23.23 5.33 -28.98
N TYR A 398 -22.26 4.96 -29.81
CA TYR A 398 -20.98 4.44 -29.33
C TYR A 398 -20.25 5.48 -28.46
N PHE A 399 -20.14 6.72 -28.94
CA PHE A 399 -19.53 7.81 -28.17
C PHE A 399 -20.17 7.99 -26.79
N ALA A 400 -21.51 7.98 -26.71
CA ALA A 400 -22.25 8.13 -25.45
C ALA A 400 -22.01 6.95 -24.48
N ILE A 401 -21.95 5.71 -24.99
CA ILE A 401 -21.65 4.53 -24.17
C ILE A 401 -20.20 4.52 -23.70
N SER A 402 -19.25 4.86 -24.57
CA SER A 402 -17.84 4.98 -24.18
C SER A 402 -17.66 6.03 -23.10
N TRP A 403 -18.30 7.19 -23.24
CA TRP A 403 -18.27 8.23 -22.21
C TRP A 403 -18.88 7.74 -20.90
N GLY A 404 -20.02 7.04 -20.99
CA GLY A 404 -20.63 6.34 -19.89
C GLY A 404 -19.66 5.42 -19.14
N CYS A 405 -19.02 4.52 -19.89
CA CYS A 405 -18.12 3.49 -19.38
C CYS A 405 -16.92 4.11 -18.67
N GLY A 406 -16.34 5.13 -19.30
CA GLY A 406 -15.23 5.90 -18.76
C GLY A 406 -15.51 6.49 -17.38
N MET A 407 -16.75 6.88 -17.07
CA MET A 407 -17.11 7.41 -15.74
C MET A 407 -16.94 6.43 -14.56
N SER A 408 -16.60 5.16 -14.82
CA SER A 408 -16.32 4.17 -13.76
C SER A 408 -14.85 3.80 -13.66
N SER A 409 -14.16 3.59 -14.78
CA SER A 409 -12.72 3.30 -14.82
C SER A 409 -12.11 3.71 -16.16
N GLY A 410 -12.40 2.94 -17.21
CA GLY A 410 -11.84 3.08 -18.55
C GLY A 410 -12.77 2.47 -19.60
N LEU A 411 -12.24 2.25 -20.80
CA LEU A 411 -12.99 1.63 -21.89
C LEU A 411 -12.83 0.11 -21.85
N ALA A 412 -13.95 -0.61 -22.01
CA ALA A 412 -14.00 -2.08 -22.03
C ALA A 412 -14.50 -2.61 -23.38
N GLU A 413 -14.10 -3.83 -23.75
CA GLU A 413 -14.45 -4.47 -25.02
C GLU A 413 -15.96 -4.63 -25.20
N GLY A 414 -16.67 -5.03 -24.15
CA GLY A 414 -18.13 -5.17 -24.17
C GLY A 414 -18.84 -3.89 -24.61
N GLN A 415 -18.30 -2.73 -24.18
CA GLN A 415 -18.87 -1.40 -24.47
C GLN A 415 -18.44 -0.82 -25.80
N ALA A 416 -17.50 -1.47 -26.50
CA ALA A 416 -17.07 -1.10 -27.84
C ALA A 416 -17.79 -1.84 -28.98
N THR A 417 -18.86 -2.57 -28.64
CA THR A 417 -19.74 -3.30 -29.58
C THR A 417 -20.24 -2.46 -30.75
N PHE A 418 -20.81 -1.28 -30.49
CA PHE A 418 -21.27 -0.40 -31.57
C PHE A 418 -20.12 0.12 -32.43
N GLY A 419 -18.99 0.48 -31.80
CA GLY A 419 -17.81 1.00 -32.48
C GLY A 419 -17.26 -0.02 -33.47
N LEU A 420 -17.03 -1.25 -33.02
CA LEU A 420 -16.50 -2.32 -33.86
C LEU A 420 -17.48 -2.71 -34.99
N ALA A 421 -18.76 -2.94 -34.66
CA ALA A 421 -19.76 -3.31 -35.67
C ALA A 421 -19.91 -2.23 -36.75
N PHE A 422 -19.94 -0.95 -36.33
CA PHE A 422 -20.01 0.18 -37.25
C PHE A 422 -18.76 0.27 -38.11
N LEU A 423 -17.56 0.18 -37.52
CA LEU A 423 -16.30 0.33 -38.24
C LEU A 423 -16.13 -0.78 -39.31
N LEU A 424 -16.36 -2.04 -38.96
CA LEU A 424 -16.29 -3.16 -39.91
C LEU A 424 -17.32 -3.01 -41.03
N ALA A 425 -18.57 -2.67 -40.69
CA ALA A 425 -19.63 -2.47 -41.68
C ALA A 425 -19.33 -1.27 -42.60
N TYR A 426 -18.78 -0.20 -42.03
CA TYR A 426 -18.37 1.00 -42.75
C TYR A 426 -17.24 0.69 -43.73
N ILE A 427 -16.19 -0.02 -43.32
CA ILE A 427 -15.09 -0.44 -44.20
C ILE A 427 -15.61 -1.30 -45.35
N LEU A 428 -16.39 -2.36 -45.05
CA LEU A 428 -16.98 -3.22 -46.08
C LEU A 428 -17.79 -2.43 -47.10
N LYS A 429 -18.55 -1.43 -46.63
CA LYS A 429 -19.33 -0.54 -47.50
C LYS A 429 -18.44 0.38 -48.34
N LYS A 430 -17.35 0.93 -47.78
CA LYS A 430 -16.41 1.81 -48.51
C LYS A 430 -15.50 1.06 -49.48
N CYS A 431 -15.42 -0.27 -49.39
CA CYS A 431 -14.77 -1.10 -50.41
C CYS A 431 -15.64 -1.38 -51.66
N ASP A 432 -16.82 -0.77 -51.80
CA ASP A 432 -17.65 -0.83 -53.01
C ASP A 432 -17.04 -0.02 -54.17
N PHE A 433 -15.95 -0.49 -54.77
CA PHE A 433 -15.36 0.08 -56.00
C PHE A 433 -14.59 -0.99 -56.83
N ARG A 434 -14.21 -0.67 -58.08
CA ARG A 434 -13.62 -1.60 -59.08
C ARG A 434 -12.57 -2.59 -58.56
N TYR A 435 -11.62 -2.13 -57.74
CA TYR A 435 -10.55 -2.96 -57.15
C TYR A 435 -10.77 -3.27 -55.66
N GLY A 436 -11.87 -2.80 -55.07
CA GLY A 436 -12.19 -3.00 -53.66
C GLY A 436 -12.61 -4.42 -53.31
N ILE A 437 -12.81 -5.30 -54.29
CA ILE A 437 -13.16 -6.71 -54.08
C ILE A 437 -12.07 -7.48 -53.32
N ILE A 438 -10.80 -7.21 -53.59
CA ILE A 438 -9.67 -7.84 -52.87
C ILE A 438 -9.69 -7.39 -51.41
N LEU A 439 -9.86 -6.08 -51.18
CA LEU A 439 -9.97 -5.51 -49.84
C LEU A 439 -11.15 -6.11 -49.07
N LYS A 440 -12.30 -6.36 -49.71
CA LYS A 440 -13.42 -7.05 -49.05
C LYS A 440 -13.08 -8.48 -48.64
N ILE A 441 -12.39 -9.24 -49.49
CA ILE A 441 -11.96 -10.60 -49.15
C ILE A 441 -10.99 -10.54 -47.96
N VAL A 442 -10.06 -9.60 -47.96
CA VAL A 442 -9.15 -9.36 -46.82
C VAL A 442 -9.94 -9.04 -45.56
N VAL A 443 -10.89 -8.10 -45.61
CA VAL A 443 -11.72 -7.72 -44.44
C VAL A 443 -12.56 -8.90 -43.94
N CYS A 444 -13.12 -9.73 -44.83
CA CYS A 444 -13.84 -10.94 -44.41
C CYS A 444 -12.90 -11.97 -43.77
N GLY A 445 -11.68 -12.12 -44.29
CA GLY A 445 -10.63 -12.94 -43.67
C GLY A 445 -10.23 -12.42 -42.29
N CYS A 446 -10.06 -11.10 -42.15
CA CYS A 446 -9.84 -10.44 -40.86
C CYS A 446 -11.00 -10.69 -39.90
N CYS A 447 -12.26 -10.64 -40.35
CA CYS A 447 -13.41 -10.96 -39.51
C CYS A 447 -13.36 -12.41 -38.98
N LEU A 448 -12.97 -13.38 -39.81
CA LEU A 448 -12.79 -14.76 -39.36
C LEU A 448 -11.63 -14.88 -38.35
N PHE A 449 -10.50 -14.25 -38.65
CA PHE A 449 -9.33 -14.23 -37.76
C PHE A 449 -9.68 -13.61 -36.40
N MET A 450 -10.33 -12.43 -36.39
CA MET A 450 -10.81 -11.76 -35.18
C MET A 450 -11.79 -12.65 -34.40
N THR A 451 -12.69 -13.36 -35.10
CA THR A 451 -13.60 -14.32 -34.45
C THR A 451 -12.82 -15.39 -33.69
N MET A 452 -11.78 -15.98 -34.30
CA MET A 452 -10.93 -16.98 -33.65
C MET A 452 -10.09 -16.38 -32.53
N GLN A 453 -9.52 -15.20 -32.75
CA GLN A 453 -8.68 -14.48 -31.80
C GLN A 453 -9.45 -14.13 -30.51
N TYR A 454 -10.63 -13.52 -30.63
CA TYR A 454 -11.44 -13.14 -29.46
C TYR A 454 -12.02 -14.35 -28.72
N SER A 455 -12.39 -15.39 -29.46
CA SER A 455 -12.81 -16.66 -28.84
C SER A 455 -11.67 -17.31 -28.07
N SER A 456 -10.45 -17.25 -28.61
CA SER A 456 -9.25 -17.77 -27.95
C SER A 456 -8.88 -16.93 -26.74
N LYS A 457 -8.97 -15.59 -26.83
CA LYS A 457 -8.71 -14.66 -25.72
C LYS A 457 -9.48 -15.06 -24.47
N LYS A 458 -10.80 -15.29 -24.61
CA LYS A 458 -11.68 -15.64 -23.49
C LYS A 458 -11.44 -17.04 -22.95
N MET A 459 -11.07 -17.98 -23.81
CA MET A 459 -10.80 -19.35 -23.36
C MET A 459 -9.44 -19.47 -22.66
N ILE A 460 -8.48 -18.60 -22.99
CA ILE A 460 -7.17 -18.53 -22.31
C ILE A 460 -7.27 -17.71 -21.03
N ASN A 461 -7.90 -16.53 -21.10
CA ASN A 461 -8.09 -15.63 -19.96
C ASN A 461 -9.58 -15.62 -19.61
N THR A 462 -9.99 -16.63 -18.87
CA THR A 462 -11.39 -16.92 -18.53
C THR A 462 -11.94 -15.91 -17.54
N TYR A 463 -11.16 -15.55 -16.52
CA TYR A 463 -11.45 -14.44 -15.62
C TYR A 463 -10.17 -13.73 -15.16
N SER A 464 -10.22 -12.40 -15.10
CA SER A 464 -9.15 -11.60 -14.48
C SER A 464 -9.70 -10.24 -14.08
N TRP A 465 -9.68 -9.92 -12.79
CA TRP A 465 -10.19 -8.67 -12.26
C TRP A 465 -9.45 -8.26 -10.97
N TRP A 466 -8.62 -7.22 -11.07
CA TRP A 466 -7.89 -6.63 -9.93
C TRP A 466 -7.12 -7.63 -9.06
N GLY A 467 -6.41 -8.56 -9.71
CA GLY A 467 -5.62 -9.60 -9.03
C GLY A 467 -6.33 -10.95 -8.97
N MET A 468 -7.67 -10.96 -8.95
CA MET A 468 -8.46 -12.20 -8.98
C MET A 468 -8.40 -12.85 -10.35
N THR A 469 -8.03 -14.12 -10.42
CA THR A 469 -7.97 -14.90 -11.66
C THR A 469 -8.77 -16.19 -11.57
N ASP A 470 -8.94 -16.85 -12.71
CA ASP A 470 -9.54 -18.19 -12.80
C ASP A 470 -8.75 -18.97 -13.84
N SER A 471 -8.77 -20.29 -13.70
CA SER A 471 -8.05 -21.22 -14.56
C SER A 471 -8.55 -21.17 -16.00
N ASP A 472 -7.68 -21.58 -16.94
CA ASP A 472 -8.04 -21.61 -18.35
C ASP A 472 -9.20 -22.59 -18.65
N TYR A 473 -9.76 -22.46 -19.85
CA TYR A 473 -10.92 -23.25 -20.26
C TYR A 473 -10.68 -24.77 -20.25
N TRP A 474 -9.47 -25.22 -20.57
CA TRP A 474 -9.15 -26.63 -20.80
C TRP A 474 -8.82 -27.36 -19.51
N SER A 475 -8.21 -26.70 -18.54
CA SER A 475 -8.01 -27.23 -17.18
C SER A 475 -9.33 -27.33 -16.39
N SER A 476 -10.34 -26.52 -16.75
CA SER A 476 -11.65 -26.52 -16.09
C SER A 476 -12.56 -27.68 -16.52
N ILE A 477 -12.33 -28.89 -16.01
CA ILE A 477 -13.09 -30.10 -16.40
C ILE A 477 -13.85 -30.79 -15.27
N GLU A 478 -13.49 -30.50 -14.02
CA GLU A 478 -14.03 -31.14 -12.82
C GLU A 478 -15.39 -30.56 -12.42
N VAL A 479 -16.25 -31.35 -11.78
CA VAL A 479 -17.59 -30.91 -11.35
C VAL A 479 -17.79 -31.33 -9.90
N SER A 480 -18.33 -30.43 -9.07
CA SER A 480 -18.67 -30.77 -7.70
C SER A 480 -19.87 -31.72 -7.64
N ASP A 481 -19.73 -32.82 -6.91
CA ASP A 481 -20.83 -33.71 -6.53
C ASP A 481 -21.46 -33.28 -5.19
N ASP A 482 -20.73 -32.52 -4.37
CA ASP A 482 -21.12 -32.16 -3.00
C ASP A 482 -21.92 -30.85 -2.93
N ILE A 483 -21.67 -29.87 -3.82
CA ILE A 483 -22.24 -28.52 -3.74
C ILE A 483 -23.43 -28.37 -4.70
N PRO A 484 -24.70 -28.35 -4.22
CA PRO A 484 -25.87 -28.39 -5.09
C PRO A 484 -26.03 -27.16 -5.99
N VAL A 485 -25.58 -25.99 -5.54
CA VAL A 485 -25.69 -24.70 -6.25
C VAL A 485 -24.74 -24.60 -7.44
N LEU A 486 -23.61 -25.34 -7.41
CA LEU A 486 -22.59 -25.36 -8.46
C LEU A 486 -22.73 -26.55 -9.43
N GLN A 487 -23.64 -27.49 -9.15
CA GLN A 487 -23.83 -28.70 -9.95
C GLN A 487 -23.99 -28.39 -11.45
N GLY A 488 -23.15 -29.04 -12.27
CA GLY A 488 -23.14 -28.90 -13.72
C GLY A 488 -22.24 -27.78 -14.26
N ILE A 489 -21.56 -27.03 -13.39
CA ILE A 489 -20.48 -26.11 -13.74
C ILE A 489 -19.16 -26.85 -13.63
N LYS A 490 -18.31 -26.72 -14.64
CA LYS A 490 -16.97 -27.30 -14.64
C LYS A 490 -15.94 -26.31 -14.13
N MET A 491 -15.02 -26.75 -13.28
CA MET A 491 -13.97 -25.94 -12.66
C MET A 491 -12.62 -26.64 -12.79
N SER A 492 -11.53 -25.93 -12.56
CA SER A 492 -10.23 -26.59 -12.35
C SER A 492 -10.26 -27.35 -11.02
N GLU A 493 -9.35 -28.30 -10.88
CA GLU A 493 -9.17 -29.05 -9.62
C GLU A 493 -8.89 -28.09 -8.45
N SER A 494 -8.01 -27.10 -8.65
CA SER A 494 -7.69 -26.08 -7.64
C SER A 494 -8.91 -25.26 -7.22
N THR A 495 -9.67 -24.72 -8.18
CA THR A 495 -10.88 -23.94 -7.89
C THR A 495 -11.94 -24.79 -7.19
N LEU A 496 -12.13 -26.03 -7.64
CA LEU A 496 -13.09 -26.96 -7.02
C LEU A 496 -12.71 -27.24 -5.56
N ASN A 497 -11.43 -27.49 -5.28
CA ASN A 497 -10.94 -27.74 -3.93
C ASN A 497 -11.24 -26.57 -2.99
N VAL A 498 -11.06 -25.32 -3.43
CA VAL A 498 -11.41 -24.14 -2.60
C VAL A 498 -12.90 -24.15 -2.23
N TYR A 499 -13.78 -24.37 -3.21
CA TYR A 499 -15.22 -24.39 -2.95
C TYR A 499 -15.62 -25.54 -2.02
N GLU A 500 -15.12 -26.76 -2.26
CA GLU A 500 -15.48 -27.94 -1.48
C GLU A 500 -14.88 -27.90 -0.07
N GLU A 501 -13.64 -27.45 0.12
CA GLU A 501 -13.05 -27.33 1.45
C GLU A 501 -13.80 -26.32 2.33
N ILE A 502 -14.11 -25.13 1.79
CA ILE A 502 -14.88 -24.12 2.51
C ILE A 502 -16.31 -24.63 2.78
N TYR A 503 -16.95 -25.25 1.79
CA TYR A 503 -18.29 -25.82 1.95
C TYR A 503 -18.33 -26.87 3.06
N HIS A 504 -17.43 -27.86 3.03
CA HIS A 504 -17.40 -28.93 4.01
C HIS A 504 -17.09 -28.42 5.41
N LEU A 505 -16.17 -27.46 5.55
CA LEU A 505 -15.91 -26.80 6.83
C LEU A 505 -17.19 -26.14 7.37
N VAL A 506 -17.82 -25.28 6.58
CA VAL A 506 -19.01 -24.53 7.05
C VAL A 506 -20.14 -25.49 7.40
N GLN A 507 -20.35 -26.57 6.64
CA GLN A 507 -21.40 -27.54 6.97
C GLN A 507 -21.10 -28.35 8.23
N ASN A 508 -19.83 -28.59 8.56
CA ASN A 508 -19.44 -29.37 9.75
C ASN A 508 -19.40 -28.53 11.02
N GLU A 509 -18.94 -27.28 10.92
CA GLU A 509 -18.66 -26.42 12.09
C GLU A 509 -19.80 -25.43 12.40
N THR A 510 -20.85 -25.37 11.58
CA THR A 510 -21.96 -24.41 11.79
C THR A 510 -23.34 -25.04 11.64
N SER A 511 -24.29 -24.56 12.44
CA SER A 511 -25.72 -24.85 12.30
C SER A 511 -26.37 -23.99 11.21
N GLU A 512 -27.57 -24.36 10.74
CA GLU A 512 -28.29 -23.62 9.68
C GLU A 512 -28.60 -22.15 10.06
N ASP A 513 -28.77 -21.87 11.35
CA ASP A 513 -29.06 -20.53 11.87
C ASP A 513 -27.81 -19.69 12.18
N ASP A 514 -26.61 -20.27 12.03
CA ASP A 514 -25.36 -19.58 12.34
C ASP A 514 -24.95 -18.62 11.21
N TYR A 515 -24.35 -17.50 11.60
CA TYR A 515 -23.82 -16.53 10.65
C TYR A 515 -22.43 -16.93 10.17
N ILE A 516 -22.16 -16.71 8.89
CA ILE A 516 -20.79 -16.64 8.38
C ILE A 516 -20.50 -15.22 7.90
N TYR A 517 -19.24 -14.86 7.71
CA TYR A 517 -18.88 -13.58 7.10
C TYR A 517 -17.85 -13.76 6.00
N CYS A 518 -18.16 -13.26 4.79
CA CYS A 518 -17.32 -13.36 3.61
C CYS A 518 -16.84 -11.97 3.20
N PHE A 519 -15.52 -11.79 3.01
CA PHE A 519 -14.88 -10.50 2.75
C PHE A 519 -13.81 -10.58 1.65
N PRO A 520 -13.55 -9.52 0.83
CA PRO A 520 -14.37 -8.33 0.63
C PRO A 520 -15.37 -8.44 -0.54
N GLN A 521 -15.32 -9.49 -1.35
CA GLN A 521 -16.08 -9.53 -2.61
C GLN A 521 -16.48 -10.93 -3.07
N ILE A 522 -16.58 -11.85 -2.12
CA ILE A 522 -16.86 -13.27 -2.32
C ILE A 522 -18.19 -13.69 -1.67
N PRO A 523 -19.31 -12.95 -1.85
CA PRO A 523 -20.59 -13.35 -1.25
C PRO A 523 -21.16 -14.65 -1.83
N ILE A 524 -20.50 -15.25 -2.83
CA ILE A 524 -20.87 -16.56 -3.36
C ILE A 524 -20.87 -17.63 -2.27
N PHE A 525 -20.01 -17.52 -1.25
CA PHE A 525 -19.92 -18.51 -0.19
C PHE A 525 -21.15 -18.54 0.72
N TYR A 526 -21.89 -17.43 0.84
CA TYR A 526 -23.22 -17.46 1.47
C TYR A 526 -24.19 -18.37 0.70
N SER A 527 -24.23 -18.23 -0.64
CA SER A 527 -25.09 -19.06 -1.49
C SER A 527 -24.63 -20.52 -1.56
N VAL A 528 -23.32 -20.75 -1.59
CA VAL A 528 -22.72 -22.09 -1.69
C VAL A 528 -22.92 -22.88 -0.40
N CYS A 529 -22.72 -22.25 0.75
CA CYS A 529 -22.83 -22.92 2.05
C CYS A 529 -24.26 -22.93 2.60
N ASP A 530 -25.20 -22.22 1.95
CA ASP A 530 -26.56 -22.00 2.46
C ASP A 530 -26.52 -21.41 3.88
N ARG A 531 -25.79 -20.30 4.01
CA ARG A 531 -25.65 -19.51 5.24
C ARG A 531 -25.90 -18.04 4.94
N ILE A 532 -26.20 -17.28 5.97
CA ILE A 532 -26.47 -15.84 5.89
C ILE A 532 -25.40 -15.03 6.61
N ASP A 533 -25.23 -13.78 6.20
CA ASP A 533 -24.37 -12.82 6.88
C ASP A 533 -25.01 -12.32 8.19
N PRO A 534 -24.22 -11.76 9.13
CA PRO A 534 -24.69 -11.32 10.45
C PRO A 534 -25.57 -10.06 10.45
N GLY A 535 -26.10 -9.65 9.30
CA GLY A 535 -26.93 -8.45 9.15
C GLY A 535 -26.14 -7.22 8.67
N VAL A 536 -25.01 -7.44 8.01
CA VAL A 536 -24.18 -6.35 7.46
C VAL A 536 -24.89 -5.66 6.30
N ARG A 537 -24.65 -4.36 6.13
CA ARG A 537 -25.24 -3.56 5.05
C ARG A 537 -24.49 -3.77 3.73
N ALA A 538 -23.17 -3.71 3.75
CA ALA A 538 -22.35 -3.92 2.57
C ALA A 538 -22.20 -5.42 2.33
N LYS A 539 -23.05 -5.99 1.46
CA LYS A 539 -22.93 -7.40 1.05
C LYS A 539 -21.74 -7.65 0.12
N VAL A 540 -21.20 -6.59 -0.48
CA VAL A 540 -20.01 -6.57 -1.33
C VAL A 540 -19.15 -5.40 -0.87
N GLN A 541 -18.04 -5.66 -0.20
CA GLN A 541 -17.15 -4.68 0.43
C GLN A 541 -16.04 -4.17 -0.52
N TRP A 542 -16.38 -3.96 -1.80
CA TRP A 542 -15.44 -3.47 -2.81
C TRP A 542 -15.32 -1.93 -2.81
N PHE A 543 -14.13 -1.43 -3.18
CA PHE A 543 -13.72 -0.02 -3.01
C PHE A 543 -14.66 1.03 -3.59
N ASP A 544 -15.31 0.74 -4.71
CA ASP A 544 -16.24 1.66 -5.39
C ASP A 544 -17.71 1.18 -5.35
N VAL A 545 -17.99 0.19 -4.50
CA VAL A 545 -19.30 -0.42 -4.27
C VAL A 545 -19.83 -0.14 -2.86
N ALA A 546 -18.97 -0.24 -1.85
CA ALA A 546 -19.32 0.03 -0.46
C ALA A 546 -18.84 1.41 -0.01
N SER A 547 -19.68 2.12 0.76
CA SER A 547 -19.30 3.40 1.34
C SER A 547 -18.53 3.22 2.64
N ASP A 548 -17.69 4.18 3.01
CA ASP A 548 -16.92 4.14 4.26
C ASP A 548 -17.84 4.10 5.48
N ALA A 549 -18.96 4.84 5.41
CA ALA A 549 -19.97 4.80 6.47
C ALA A 549 -20.59 3.40 6.62
N SER A 550 -20.83 2.70 5.51
CA SER A 550 -21.38 1.35 5.53
C SER A 550 -20.40 0.36 6.13
N ILE A 551 -19.15 0.37 5.67
CA ILE A 551 -18.11 -0.53 6.17
C ILE A 551 -17.85 -0.29 7.67
N ASN A 552 -17.79 0.97 8.10
CA ASN A 552 -17.61 1.28 9.53
C ASN A 552 -18.80 0.82 10.38
N ASN A 553 -20.04 0.92 9.87
CA ASN A 553 -21.20 0.37 10.59
C ASN A 553 -21.17 -1.16 10.65
N ASP A 554 -20.71 -1.80 9.58
CA ASP A 554 -20.63 -3.26 9.50
C ASP A 554 -19.59 -3.83 10.48
N ILE A 555 -18.54 -3.08 10.82
CA ILE A 555 -17.61 -3.43 11.91
C ILE A 555 -18.37 -3.62 13.22
N THR A 556 -19.23 -2.65 13.59
CA THR A 556 -20.04 -2.75 14.82
C THR A 556 -21.05 -3.89 14.75
N VAL A 557 -21.63 -4.17 13.57
CA VAL A 557 -22.54 -5.32 13.40
C VAL A 557 -21.82 -6.64 13.65
N LEU A 558 -20.56 -6.78 13.23
CA LEU A 558 -19.75 -7.97 13.47
C LEU A 558 -19.41 -8.14 14.95
N GLU A 559 -19.16 -7.05 15.67
CA GLU A 559 -18.96 -7.08 17.12
C GLU A 559 -20.23 -7.51 17.87
N ASP A 560 -21.39 -6.97 17.48
CA ASP A 560 -22.69 -7.27 18.10
C ASP A 560 -23.21 -8.69 17.75
N ASN A 561 -22.93 -9.16 16.54
CA ASN A 561 -23.40 -10.46 16.00
C ASN A 561 -22.21 -11.24 15.42
N PRO A 562 -21.36 -11.84 16.28
CA PRO A 562 -20.15 -12.53 15.85
C PRO A 562 -20.48 -13.73 14.95
N PRO A 563 -19.90 -13.83 13.73
CA PRO A 563 -20.11 -14.98 12.85
C PRO A 563 -19.38 -16.23 13.38
N SER A 564 -19.89 -17.43 13.15
CA SER A 564 -19.20 -18.68 13.48
C SER A 564 -18.01 -18.95 12.57
N VAL A 565 -18.04 -18.47 11.32
CA VAL A 565 -16.94 -18.62 10.35
C VAL A 565 -16.68 -17.30 9.63
N ILE A 566 -15.42 -16.92 9.50
CA ILE A 566 -14.96 -15.76 8.74
C ILE A 566 -14.08 -16.24 7.57
N ILE A 567 -14.47 -15.86 6.35
CA ILE A 567 -13.78 -16.21 5.10
C ILE A 567 -13.22 -14.92 4.48
N ILE A 568 -11.90 -14.81 4.42
CA ILE A 568 -11.20 -13.67 3.86
C ILE A 568 -10.53 -14.08 2.55
N TYR A 569 -10.94 -13.46 1.45
CA TYR A 569 -10.18 -13.49 0.20
C TYR A 569 -9.08 -12.41 0.25
N GLU A 570 -7.83 -12.84 0.10
CA GLU A 570 -6.66 -11.96 0.09
C GLU A 570 -6.61 -11.15 -1.21
N THR A 571 -7.19 -9.96 -1.16
CA THR A 571 -7.15 -9.02 -2.28
C THR A 571 -5.73 -8.47 -2.46
N SER A 572 -5.23 -8.48 -3.69
CA SER A 572 -3.88 -8.01 -4.02
C SER A 572 -3.62 -6.56 -3.55
N GLU A 573 -2.41 -6.29 -3.05
CA GLU A 573 -1.98 -4.93 -2.68
C GLU A 573 -2.03 -3.96 -3.86
N TYR A 574 -1.77 -4.45 -5.08
CA TYR A 574 -1.99 -3.69 -6.31
C TYR A 574 -3.41 -3.12 -6.39
N ALA A 575 -4.43 -3.90 -6.04
CA ALA A 575 -5.82 -3.45 -6.09
C ALA A 575 -6.10 -2.39 -5.04
N TYR A 576 -5.64 -2.58 -3.81
CA TYR A 576 -5.79 -1.58 -2.75
C TYR A 576 -5.10 -0.27 -3.13
N ASN A 577 -3.80 -0.31 -3.43
CA ASN A 577 -3.00 0.86 -3.75
C ASN A 577 -3.54 1.62 -4.97
N SER A 578 -3.96 0.88 -6.01
CA SER A 578 -4.55 1.50 -7.20
C SER A 578 -5.85 2.24 -6.88
N HIS A 579 -6.76 1.66 -6.09
CA HIS A 579 -8.03 2.31 -5.75
C HIS A 579 -7.86 3.46 -4.76
N GLU A 580 -6.97 3.31 -3.78
CA GLU A 580 -6.63 4.35 -2.81
C GLU A 580 -5.99 5.55 -3.51
N HIS A 581 -5.08 5.31 -4.46
CA HIS A 581 -4.53 6.38 -5.29
C HIS A 581 -5.58 7.04 -6.20
N LEU A 582 -6.35 6.23 -6.96
CA LEU A 582 -7.30 6.73 -7.96
C LEU A 582 -8.49 7.50 -7.36
N PHE A 583 -9.01 7.04 -6.23
CA PHE A 583 -10.26 7.57 -5.66
C PHE A 583 -10.05 8.38 -4.37
N ARG A 584 -8.90 8.25 -3.71
CA ARG A 584 -8.64 8.87 -2.40
C ARG A 584 -7.33 9.65 -2.30
N GLY A 585 -6.56 9.76 -3.38
CA GLY A 585 -5.28 10.47 -3.35
C GLY A 585 -4.21 9.80 -2.46
N GLY A 586 -4.32 8.48 -2.25
CA GLY A 586 -3.39 7.70 -1.43
C GLY A 586 -3.88 7.39 -0.01
N GLU A 587 -5.00 7.97 0.43
CA GLU A 587 -5.56 7.70 1.76
C GLU A 587 -6.13 6.27 1.88
N ILE A 588 -6.00 5.69 3.09
CA ILE A 588 -6.42 4.32 3.40
C ILE A 588 -7.93 4.14 3.22
N SER A 589 -8.31 3.11 2.47
CA SER A 589 -9.69 2.72 2.20
C SER A 589 -10.39 2.07 3.41
N ALA A 590 -11.71 2.26 3.54
CA ALA A 590 -12.47 1.53 4.56
C ALA A 590 -12.43 0.01 4.34
N THR A 591 -12.36 -0.47 3.09
CA THR A 591 -12.11 -1.88 2.80
C THR A 591 -10.78 -2.35 3.41
N ARG A 592 -9.69 -1.58 3.29
CA ARG A 592 -8.41 -1.93 3.94
C ARG A 592 -8.52 -1.91 5.47
N LYS A 593 -9.25 -0.94 6.04
CA LYS A 593 -9.54 -0.90 7.48
C LYS A 593 -10.32 -2.12 7.96
N MET A 594 -11.32 -2.57 7.19
CA MET A 594 -12.07 -3.79 7.48
C MET A 594 -11.17 -5.04 7.43
N LYS A 595 -10.25 -5.15 6.46
CA LYS A 595 -9.26 -6.26 6.44
C LYS A 595 -8.46 -6.28 7.76
N ARG A 596 -7.89 -5.13 8.15
CA ARG A 596 -7.12 -4.99 9.39
C ARG A 596 -7.96 -5.32 10.63
N PHE A 597 -9.19 -4.82 10.69
CA PHE A 597 -10.14 -5.14 11.74
C PHE A 597 -10.40 -6.64 11.81
N LEU A 598 -10.69 -7.32 10.70
CA LEU A 598 -11.01 -8.76 10.73
C LEU A 598 -9.83 -9.59 11.24
N LEU A 599 -8.60 -9.27 10.82
CA LEU A 599 -7.39 -9.96 11.27
C LEU A 599 -7.12 -9.75 12.78
N ASP A 600 -7.41 -8.56 13.29
CA ASP A 600 -7.36 -8.27 14.74
C ASP A 600 -8.54 -8.90 15.50
N TYR A 601 -9.71 -8.95 14.87
CA TYR A 601 -10.93 -9.47 15.47
C TYR A 601 -10.85 -10.98 15.69
N VAL A 602 -10.35 -11.73 14.70
CA VAL A 602 -10.18 -13.18 14.81
C VAL A 602 -9.20 -13.55 15.92
N SER A 603 -8.09 -12.83 16.05
CA SER A 603 -7.07 -13.11 17.08
C SER A 603 -7.55 -12.83 18.51
N LYS A 604 -8.48 -11.87 18.69
CA LYS A 604 -8.97 -11.45 20.01
C LYS A 604 -10.25 -12.15 20.46
N ASN A 605 -11.02 -12.76 19.55
CA ASN A 605 -12.39 -13.22 19.85
C ASN A 605 -12.60 -14.73 19.73
N GLY A 606 -11.53 -15.52 19.93
CA GLY A 606 -11.61 -16.98 19.99
C GLY A 606 -11.86 -17.62 18.62
N TYR A 607 -11.22 -17.10 17.58
CA TYR A 607 -11.20 -17.74 16.26
C TYR A 607 -9.85 -18.38 16.02
N GLU A 608 -9.88 -19.58 15.44
CA GLU A 608 -8.69 -20.26 14.97
C GLU A 608 -8.63 -20.24 13.45
N LEU A 609 -7.42 -20.12 12.90
CA LEU A 609 -7.20 -20.33 11.47
C LEU A 609 -7.39 -21.83 11.17
N TYR A 610 -8.48 -22.18 10.49
CA TYR A 610 -8.69 -23.54 10.03
C TYR A 610 -7.67 -23.90 8.94
N LYS A 611 -7.59 -23.05 7.91
CA LYS A 611 -6.72 -23.29 6.77
C LYS A 611 -6.48 -22.03 5.96
N GLU A 612 -5.26 -21.96 5.42
CA GLU A 612 -4.93 -21.13 4.28
C GLU A 612 -5.11 -21.95 2.99
N ILE A 613 -6.03 -21.53 2.12
CA ILE A 613 -6.36 -22.25 0.89
C ILE A 613 -5.92 -21.40 -0.30
N ASN A 614 -4.99 -21.93 -1.09
CA ASN A 614 -4.49 -21.28 -2.29
C ASN A 614 -5.11 -21.94 -3.53
N GLU A 615 -5.79 -21.14 -4.36
CA GLU A 615 -6.26 -21.60 -5.69
C GLU A 615 -5.10 -21.59 -6.69
N ASN A 616 -4.29 -20.53 -6.63
CA ASN A 616 -3.08 -20.31 -7.41
C ASN A 616 -2.18 -19.31 -6.67
N ASP A 617 -1.07 -18.90 -7.29
CA ASP A 617 -0.08 -17.98 -6.69
C ASP A 617 -0.63 -16.57 -6.34
N LYS A 618 -1.83 -16.22 -6.80
CA LYS A 618 -2.45 -14.89 -6.63
C LYS A 618 -3.75 -14.92 -5.85
N ASP A 619 -4.41 -16.07 -5.79
CA ASP A 619 -5.75 -16.23 -5.25
C ASP A 619 -5.71 -17.08 -3.97
N LYS A 620 -5.72 -16.40 -2.81
CA LYS A 620 -5.57 -16.97 -1.47
C LYS A 620 -6.77 -16.68 -0.57
N PHE A 621 -7.14 -17.66 0.24
CA PHE A 621 -8.23 -17.59 1.21
C PHE A 621 -7.75 -17.93 2.62
N LEU A 622 -8.10 -17.08 3.57
CA LEU A 622 -7.94 -17.34 5.00
C LEU A 622 -9.31 -17.70 5.57
N VAL A 623 -9.41 -18.88 6.18
CA VAL A 623 -10.67 -19.38 6.72
C VAL A 623 -10.54 -19.56 8.22
N TYR A 624 -11.28 -18.76 8.98
CA TYR A 624 -11.29 -18.78 10.43
C TYR A 624 -12.61 -19.33 10.94
N TYR A 625 -12.57 -20.14 11.98
CA TYR A 625 -13.76 -20.67 12.64
C TYR A 625 -13.69 -20.38 14.14
N LYS A 626 -14.84 -20.14 14.75
CA LYS A 626 -14.95 -19.79 16.16
C LYS A 626 -14.92 -21.06 17.01
N THR A 627 -14.02 -21.12 17.99
CA THR A 627 -13.91 -22.26 18.91
C THR A 627 -14.65 -21.99 20.22
N ASP A 628 -15.32 -23.02 20.74
CA ASP A 628 -15.99 -23.00 22.06
C ASP A 628 -14.96 -23.17 23.21
N ASP A 629 -13.75 -23.62 22.89
CA ASP A 629 -12.68 -23.85 23.85
C ASP A 629 -11.85 -22.56 24.03
N THR A 630 -11.98 -21.96 25.21
CA THR A 630 -11.06 -20.94 25.73
C THR A 630 -9.66 -21.51 26.06
N GLU A 631 -9.23 -22.58 25.40
CA GLU A 631 -7.95 -23.27 25.60
C GLU A 631 -7.35 -23.73 24.24
N SER A 632 -7.17 -22.81 23.31
CA SER A 632 -6.00 -22.82 22.44
C SER A 632 -5.13 -21.63 22.80
N ALA A 633 -3.82 -21.87 22.85
CA ALA A 633 -2.83 -20.99 23.46
C ALA A 633 -3.09 -19.53 23.09
N SER A 634 -3.66 -18.79 24.03
CA SER A 634 -3.92 -17.37 23.92
C SER A 634 -2.56 -16.66 23.91
N TYR A 635 -1.94 -16.59 22.75
CA TYR A 635 -1.05 -15.46 22.50
C TYR A 635 -1.95 -14.27 22.25
N SER A 636 -2.12 -13.41 23.27
CA SER A 636 -3.07 -12.29 23.29
C SER A 636 -2.70 -11.13 22.35
N GLY A 637 -2.04 -11.43 21.23
CA GLY A 637 -1.28 -10.46 20.46
C GLY A 637 -0.14 -9.85 21.29
N LEU A 638 0.67 -9.05 20.61
CA LEU A 638 1.65 -8.18 21.25
C LEU A 638 0.91 -7.22 22.20
N LYS A 639 1.42 -7.05 23.42
CA LYS A 639 0.85 -6.07 24.35
C LYS A 639 1.24 -4.67 23.90
N GLY A 640 0.29 -3.75 23.80
CA GLY A 640 0.51 -2.38 23.34
C GLY A 640 -0.42 -2.01 22.18
N GLU A 641 -0.29 -0.78 21.67
CA GLU A 641 -1.08 -0.29 20.53
C GLU A 641 -0.22 -0.02 19.29
N GLY A 642 1.11 -0.20 19.41
CA GLY A 642 2.05 0.05 18.32
C GLY A 642 2.30 1.54 18.05
N THR A 643 2.05 2.40 19.03
CA THR A 643 2.29 3.86 18.97
C THR A 643 3.57 4.23 19.70
N VAL A 644 4.06 5.46 19.53
CA VAL A 644 5.24 5.98 20.25
C VAL A 644 5.08 5.85 21.77
N ASP A 645 3.94 6.28 22.31
CA ASP A 645 3.68 6.28 23.76
C ASP A 645 3.28 4.90 24.30
N ASN A 646 2.90 3.97 23.43
CA ASN A 646 2.42 2.63 23.79
C ASN A 646 2.83 1.61 22.70
N PRO A 647 4.13 1.27 22.60
CA PRO A 647 4.67 0.37 21.59
C PRO A 647 4.20 -1.07 21.83
N TYR A 648 4.28 -1.89 20.79
CA TYR A 648 4.10 -3.33 20.94
C TYR A 648 5.29 -3.94 21.68
N LEU A 649 5.03 -4.53 22.84
CA LEU A 649 6.03 -5.14 23.70
C LEU A 649 6.40 -6.54 23.20
N VAL A 650 7.68 -6.74 22.93
CA VAL A 650 8.26 -8.02 22.51
C VAL A 650 9.01 -8.59 23.70
N SER A 651 8.57 -9.75 24.19
CA SER A 651 9.03 -10.33 25.46
C SER A 651 9.36 -11.82 25.36
N SER A 652 9.22 -12.42 24.18
CA SER A 652 9.33 -13.86 24.00
C SER A 652 9.68 -14.25 22.57
N ALA A 653 10.10 -15.50 22.39
CA ALA A 653 10.30 -16.09 21.07
C ALA A 653 8.98 -16.14 20.27
N ASP A 654 7.86 -16.37 20.95
CA ASP A 654 6.52 -16.43 20.34
C ASP A 654 6.09 -15.05 19.80
N ASP A 655 6.44 -13.95 20.47
CA ASP A 655 6.25 -12.59 19.96
C ASP A 655 6.95 -12.38 18.62
N LEU A 656 8.23 -12.79 18.55
CA LEU A 656 9.03 -12.67 17.34
C LEU A 656 8.49 -13.55 16.20
N LEU A 657 8.07 -14.78 16.52
CA LEU A 657 7.39 -15.66 15.56
C LEU A 657 6.09 -15.04 15.04
N TYR A 658 5.29 -14.43 15.93
CA TYR A 658 4.08 -13.72 15.54
C TYR A 658 4.38 -12.57 14.58
N ILE A 659 5.42 -11.76 14.86
CA ILE A 659 5.86 -10.69 13.96
C ILE A 659 6.29 -11.27 12.60
N SER A 660 7.12 -12.32 12.60
CA SER A 660 7.60 -12.98 11.38
C SER A 660 6.46 -13.50 10.51
N GLN A 661 5.50 -14.21 11.11
CA GLN A 661 4.31 -14.72 10.44
C GLN A 661 3.44 -13.58 9.92
N SER A 662 3.19 -12.56 10.73
CA SER A 662 2.36 -11.42 10.35
C SER A 662 2.95 -10.65 9.16
N VAL A 663 4.27 -10.44 9.12
CA VAL A 663 4.95 -9.80 7.98
C VAL A 663 4.88 -10.70 6.75
N SER A 664 5.06 -12.01 6.92
CA SER A 664 4.95 -13.00 5.82
C SER A 664 3.54 -13.09 5.23
N MET A 665 2.52 -12.70 5.99
CA MET A 665 1.12 -12.54 5.58
C MET A 665 0.78 -11.14 5.03
N GLY A 666 1.78 -10.27 4.86
CA GLY A 666 1.64 -8.96 4.21
C GLY A 666 1.31 -7.79 5.11
N ASN A 667 1.42 -7.93 6.43
CA ASN A 667 1.38 -6.79 7.35
C ASN A 667 2.78 -6.18 7.48
N ASP A 668 3.03 -5.10 6.74
CA ASP A 668 4.34 -4.42 6.71
C ASP A 668 4.65 -3.62 7.97
N TYR A 669 3.68 -3.35 8.85
CA TYR A 669 3.87 -2.54 10.06
C TYR A 669 4.40 -1.11 9.83
N ALA A 670 4.13 -0.51 8.67
CA ALA A 670 4.54 0.87 8.37
C ALA A 670 4.19 1.84 9.51
N LYS A 671 5.22 2.48 10.09
CA LYS A 671 5.13 3.46 11.22
C LYS A 671 4.63 2.90 12.56
N VAL A 672 4.68 1.59 12.75
CA VAL A 672 4.31 0.91 14.00
C VAL A 672 5.54 0.72 14.88
N TYR A 673 5.42 0.99 16.18
CA TYR A 673 6.52 0.90 17.15
C TYR A 673 6.49 -0.43 17.92
N PHE A 674 7.67 -1.05 18.04
CA PHE A 674 7.92 -2.26 18.82
C PHE A 674 9.05 -2.01 19.81
N GLU A 675 8.91 -2.53 21.02
CA GLU A 675 9.91 -2.42 22.07
C GLU A 675 10.17 -3.78 22.73
N GLN A 676 11.42 -4.21 22.71
CA GLN A 676 11.83 -5.42 23.40
C GLN A 676 11.98 -5.17 24.90
N THR A 677 11.51 -6.11 25.70
CA THR A 677 11.41 -5.94 27.17
C THR A 677 12.30 -6.90 27.98
N CYS A 678 12.90 -7.88 27.31
CA CYS A 678 13.88 -8.79 27.92
C CYS A 678 14.76 -9.44 26.84
N ASP A 679 15.83 -10.12 27.27
CA ASP A 679 16.56 -11.04 26.39
C ASP A 679 15.60 -12.13 25.87
N ILE A 680 15.70 -12.45 24.58
CA ILE A 680 14.89 -13.48 23.93
C ILE A 680 15.81 -14.60 23.46
N ASP A 681 15.53 -15.83 23.89
CA ASP A 681 16.31 -17.02 23.51
C ASP A 681 15.53 -17.85 22.48
N LEU A 682 16.09 -18.02 21.28
CA LEU A 682 15.49 -18.80 20.20
C LEU A 682 16.02 -20.24 20.13
N SER A 683 16.75 -20.73 21.13
CA SER A 683 17.31 -22.10 21.12
C SER A 683 16.28 -23.22 20.99
N THR A 684 15.01 -22.95 21.28
CA THR A 684 13.89 -23.90 21.08
C THR A 684 13.36 -23.93 19.64
N ILE A 685 13.78 -23.00 18.79
CA ILE A 685 13.41 -22.92 17.38
C ILE A 685 14.52 -23.57 16.55
N GLU A 686 14.23 -24.72 15.94
CA GLU A 686 15.22 -25.50 15.20
C GLU A 686 15.75 -24.77 13.95
N ASN A 687 14.86 -24.08 13.23
CA ASN A 687 15.24 -23.22 12.10
C ASN A 687 14.38 -21.96 12.12
N TRP A 688 15.01 -20.82 12.38
CA TRP A 688 14.38 -19.51 12.38
C TRP A 688 14.01 -19.09 10.95
N GLU A 689 12.72 -18.84 10.74
CA GLU A 689 12.21 -18.19 9.53
C GLU A 689 12.35 -16.67 9.66
N PRO A 690 13.16 -16.03 8.80
CA PRO A 690 13.36 -14.58 8.84
C PRO A 690 12.08 -13.77 8.77
N ILE A 691 12.08 -12.60 9.38
CA ILE A 691 10.99 -11.63 9.27
C ILE A 691 11.05 -11.01 7.86
N GLY A 692 10.01 -11.27 7.07
CA GLY A 692 9.93 -10.87 5.66
C GLY A 692 10.46 -11.95 4.71
N ARG A 693 9.96 -11.93 3.48
CA ARG A 693 10.33 -12.89 2.43
C ARG A 693 10.28 -12.24 1.05
N ASN A 694 11.17 -12.68 0.17
CA ASN A 694 11.17 -12.34 -1.25
C ASN A 694 11.06 -13.63 -2.05
N ASP A 695 9.90 -13.88 -2.62
CA ASP A 695 9.65 -15.07 -3.44
C ASP A 695 8.72 -14.75 -4.62
N ASP A 696 8.37 -15.78 -5.40
CA ASP A 696 7.51 -15.65 -6.58
C ASP A 696 6.13 -15.02 -6.29
N TYR A 697 5.72 -14.95 -5.01
CA TYR A 697 4.44 -14.41 -4.55
C TYR A 697 4.50 -12.92 -4.17
N GLY A 698 5.69 -12.32 -4.04
CA GLY A 698 5.86 -10.90 -3.80
C GLY A 698 6.98 -10.54 -2.83
N LEU A 699 7.18 -9.23 -2.71
CA LEU A 699 8.18 -8.62 -1.84
C LEU A 699 7.49 -8.23 -0.52
N PHE A 700 7.68 -9.03 0.53
CA PHE A 700 7.11 -8.79 1.85
C PHE A 700 8.23 -8.43 2.82
N GLY A 701 8.15 -7.23 3.42
CA GLY A 701 9.18 -6.75 4.33
C GLY A 701 8.60 -5.98 5.51
N PHE A 702 9.43 -5.85 6.54
CA PHE A 702 9.09 -5.15 7.77
C PHE A 702 9.42 -3.66 7.62
N ASN A 703 8.41 -2.80 7.75
CA ASN A 703 8.43 -1.34 7.69
C ASN A 703 8.08 -0.69 9.05
N GLY A 704 8.20 -1.45 10.14
CA GLY A 704 8.02 -0.95 11.50
C GLY A 704 9.29 -0.35 12.10
N ILE A 705 9.18 0.13 13.34
CA ILE A 705 10.29 0.61 14.16
C ILE A 705 10.50 -0.38 15.29
N TYR A 706 11.57 -1.18 15.21
CA TYR A 706 11.93 -2.18 16.20
C TYR A 706 13.04 -1.67 17.12
N ASN A 707 12.70 -1.36 18.37
CA ASN A 707 13.65 -1.00 19.41
C ASN A 707 14.00 -2.21 20.26
N GLY A 708 15.22 -2.72 20.12
CA GLY A 708 15.77 -3.84 20.92
C GLY A 708 16.02 -3.49 22.38
N ASN A 709 15.98 -2.20 22.74
CA ASN A 709 16.11 -1.69 24.12
C ASN A 709 17.34 -2.23 24.88
N GLY A 710 18.42 -2.53 24.15
CA GLY A 710 19.67 -3.06 24.69
C GLY A 710 19.66 -4.56 24.99
N PHE A 711 18.52 -5.24 24.82
CA PHE A 711 18.39 -6.66 25.05
C PHE A 711 18.90 -7.49 23.87
N SER A 712 19.31 -8.72 24.17
CA SER A 712 19.81 -9.68 23.18
C SER A 712 18.70 -10.57 22.62
N ILE A 713 18.74 -10.83 21.31
CA ILE A 713 18.14 -12.03 20.71
C ILE A 713 19.26 -13.05 20.56
N LYS A 714 19.11 -14.21 21.23
CA LYS A 714 20.15 -15.23 21.38
C LYS A 714 19.81 -16.50 20.61
N ASN A 715 20.84 -17.23 20.23
CA ASN A 715 20.72 -18.59 19.66
C ASN A 715 19.83 -18.66 18.40
N ILE A 716 19.82 -17.61 17.57
CA ILE A 716 19.14 -17.67 16.28
C ILE A 716 19.85 -18.71 15.42
N ASN A 717 19.14 -19.72 14.93
CA ASN A 717 19.67 -20.66 13.95
C ASN A 717 18.88 -20.52 12.65
N SER A 718 19.40 -19.80 11.66
CA SER A 718 18.73 -19.57 10.37
C SER A 718 19.60 -20.12 9.23
N VAL A 719 19.18 -21.25 8.66
CA VAL A 719 19.96 -21.98 7.65
C VAL A 719 19.12 -22.24 6.40
N ASN A 720 19.49 -21.60 5.29
CA ASN A 720 18.92 -21.83 3.96
C ASN A 720 19.93 -21.50 2.84
N VAL A 721 20.72 -22.50 2.43
CA VAL A 721 21.81 -22.34 1.44
C VAL A 721 21.38 -21.94 0.03
N GLU A 722 20.08 -21.93 -0.27
CA GLU A 722 19.52 -21.52 -1.58
C GLU A 722 18.87 -20.13 -1.54
N SER A 723 18.88 -19.45 -0.38
CA SER A 723 18.17 -18.18 -0.19
C SER A 723 18.92 -17.24 0.76
N ASP A 724 18.34 -16.06 0.96
CA ASP A 724 18.88 -15.00 1.81
C ASP A 724 18.42 -15.18 3.26
N VAL A 725 19.38 -15.15 4.22
CA VAL A 725 19.11 -15.38 5.65
C VAL A 725 19.56 -14.21 6.53
N ALA A 726 18.65 -13.72 7.38
CA ALA A 726 18.92 -12.78 8.47
C ALA A 726 17.80 -12.83 9.52
N LEU A 727 17.88 -12.00 10.57
CA LEU A 727 16.71 -11.76 11.43
C LEU A 727 15.55 -11.15 10.62
N PHE A 728 15.85 -10.14 9.78
CA PHE A 728 14.93 -9.52 8.83
C PHE A 728 15.43 -9.75 7.39
N SER A 729 14.76 -10.60 6.62
CA SER A 729 15.17 -10.88 5.22
C SER A 729 14.68 -9.83 4.21
N ASN A 730 13.80 -8.92 4.62
CA ASN A 730 13.47 -7.68 3.91
C ASN A 730 13.12 -6.58 4.92
N LEU A 731 14.05 -5.64 5.14
CA LEU A 731 13.85 -4.51 6.05
C LEU A 731 13.61 -3.21 5.26
N TYR A 732 12.44 -2.59 5.47
CA TYR A 732 12.07 -1.24 5.01
C TYR A 732 12.03 -0.21 6.13
N GLY A 733 11.93 -0.68 7.37
CA GLY A 733 11.77 0.16 8.54
C GLY A 733 13.07 0.41 9.29
N ILE A 734 12.93 0.65 10.61
CA ILE A 734 14.02 1.05 11.49
C ILE A 734 14.27 -0.06 12.52
N VAL A 735 15.53 -0.46 12.71
CA VAL A 735 15.96 -1.37 13.78
C VAL A 735 17.03 -0.68 14.60
N VAL A 736 16.78 -0.53 15.91
CA VAL A 736 17.71 0.15 16.83
C VAL A 736 17.93 -0.58 18.14
N ASN A 737 19.06 -0.30 18.79
CA ASN A 737 19.39 -0.75 20.15
C ASN A 737 19.34 -2.28 20.31
N LEU A 738 19.60 -3.03 19.24
CA LEU A 738 19.44 -4.49 19.21
C LEU A 738 20.78 -5.20 19.37
N CYS A 739 20.82 -6.19 20.26
CA CYS A 739 21.94 -7.11 20.40
C CYS A 739 21.58 -8.48 19.76
N ILE A 740 22.44 -9.01 18.90
CA ILE A 740 22.39 -10.40 18.42
C ILE A 740 23.58 -11.16 19.00
N GLU A 741 23.31 -12.30 19.62
CA GLU A 741 24.30 -13.06 20.38
C GLU A 741 24.17 -14.56 20.14
N ASP A 742 25.28 -15.29 20.19
CA ASP A 742 25.32 -16.76 20.10
C ASP A 742 24.59 -17.36 18.88
N SER A 743 24.54 -16.64 17.76
CA SER A 743 23.66 -16.96 16.63
C SER A 743 24.40 -17.53 15.41
N TYR A 744 23.71 -18.33 14.61
CA TYR A 744 24.22 -18.99 13.41
C TYR A 744 23.34 -18.68 12.20
N PHE A 745 23.95 -18.10 11.16
CA PHE A 745 23.31 -17.78 9.89
C PHE A 745 24.06 -18.45 8.74
N GLU A 746 23.39 -19.25 7.91
CA GLU A 746 23.99 -19.87 6.72
C GLU A 746 23.05 -19.82 5.50
N GLY A 747 23.41 -19.06 4.46
CA GLY A 747 22.59 -18.91 3.23
C GLY A 747 23.37 -18.64 1.94
N ASP A 748 22.68 -18.35 0.82
CA ASP A 748 23.33 -17.84 -0.40
C ASP A 748 23.87 -16.42 -0.14
N SER A 749 23.00 -15.53 0.36
CA SER A 749 23.42 -14.32 1.06
C SER A 749 23.07 -14.40 2.54
N ALA A 750 23.96 -13.94 3.42
CA ALA A 750 23.74 -14.00 4.87
C ALA A 750 24.10 -12.68 5.56
N ALA A 751 23.31 -12.31 6.57
CA ALA A 751 23.56 -11.21 7.51
C ALA A 751 22.94 -11.53 8.87
N ALA A 752 23.37 -10.86 9.94
CA ALA A 752 22.76 -11.07 11.26
C ALA A 752 21.43 -10.32 11.40
N ILE A 753 21.38 -9.04 11.00
CA ILE A 753 20.22 -8.17 11.23
C ILE A 753 19.33 -8.09 9.99
N ALA A 754 19.88 -7.65 8.85
CA ALA A 754 19.05 -7.30 7.70
C ALA A 754 19.60 -7.81 6.34
N ILE A 755 18.71 -8.29 5.48
CA ILE A 755 18.97 -8.46 4.04
C ILE A 755 17.84 -7.79 3.25
N GLY A 756 18.14 -7.44 2.00
CA GLY A 756 17.11 -7.24 0.97
C GLY A 756 17.11 -5.85 0.33
N GLU A 757 16.35 -5.73 -0.75
CA GLU A 757 16.11 -4.50 -1.51
C GLU A 757 15.28 -3.48 -0.70
N GLY A 758 15.82 -2.97 0.40
CA GLY A 758 15.20 -1.96 1.27
C GLY A 758 14.72 -0.70 0.55
N GLU A 759 13.95 0.16 1.22
CA GLU A 759 13.73 1.53 0.75
C GLU A 759 14.94 2.40 1.14
N GLU A 760 15.12 3.56 0.49
CA GLU A 760 16.28 4.45 0.73
C GLU A 760 16.34 4.99 2.18
N ASP A 761 15.22 4.91 2.92
CA ASP A 761 15.00 5.40 4.28
C ASP A 761 15.06 4.32 5.38
N ALA A 762 15.36 3.05 5.03
CA ALA A 762 15.54 2.00 6.03
C ALA A 762 16.81 2.25 6.88
N VAL A 763 16.74 2.02 8.20
CA VAL A 763 17.85 2.32 9.13
C VAL A 763 18.14 1.15 10.06
N VAL A 764 19.41 0.76 10.16
CA VAL A 764 19.92 -0.09 11.25
C VAL A 764 20.91 0.74 12.06
N ALA A 765 20.59 1.04 13.31
CA ALA A 765 21.47 1.89 14.13
C ALA A 765 21.64 1.39 15.56
N ASN A 766 22.82 1.61 16.15
CA ASN A 766 23.03 1.35 17.57
C ASN A 766 22.92 -0.15 17.93
N CYS A 767 23.49 -1.05 17.12
CA CYS A 767 23.32 -2.50 17.27
C CYS A 767 24.64 -3.24 17.56
N ILE A 768 24.54 -4.38 18.23
CA ILE A 768 25.67 -5.25 18.59
C ILE A 768 25.48 -6.63 17.97
N VAL A 769 26.52 -7.19 17.34
CA VAL A 769 26.51 -8.59 16.86
C VAL A 769 27.75 -9.32 17.38
N ARG A 770 27.56 -10.21 18.36
CA ARG A 770 28.67 -10.89 19.06
C ARG A 770 28.50 -12.40 19.15
N ASN A 771 29.61 -13.10 19.29
CA ASN A 771 29.72 -14.57 19.38
C ASN A 771 28.88 -15.32 18.33
N SER A 772 28.64 -14.70 17.18
CA SER A 772 27.80 -15.26 16.14
C SER A 772 28.64 -15.72 14.95
N THR A 773 28.09 -16.59 14.12
CA THR A 773 28.71 -17.05 12.88
C THR A 773 27.78 -16.76 11.70
N ILE A 774 28.25 -15.94 10.77
CA ILE A 774 27.54 -15.59 9.55
C ILE A 774 28.26 -16.24 8.38
N LYS A 775 27.55 -17.03 7.58
CA LYS A 775 28.13 -17.80 6.47
C LYS A 775 27.29 -17.68 5.21
N GLY A 776 27.90 -17.37 4.08
CA GLY A 776 27.20 -17.43 2.79
C GLY A 776 28.12 -17.30 1.59
N VAL A 777 27.57 -17.30 0.37
CA VAL A 777 28.32 -16.92 -0.83
C VAL A 777 28.69 -15.44 -0.74
N ASN A 778 27.71 -14.60 -0.40
CA ASN A 778 27.89 -13.21 0.04
C ASN A 778 27.52 -13.13 1.54
N ALA A 779 28.43 -12.69 2.40
CA ALA A 779 28.17 -12.58 3.84
C ALA A 779 28.50 -11.18 4.35
N ALA A 780 27.60 -10.59 5.13
CA ALA A 780 27.84 -9.34 5.84
C ALA A 780 27.57 -9.50 7.34
N ALA A 781 28.28 -8.77 8.20
CA ALA A 781 28.07 -8.89 9.65
C ALA A 781 26.71 -8.33 10.09
N ILE A 782 26.34 -7.14 9.60
CA ILE A 782 25.11 -6.43 9.99
C ILE A 782 24.04 -6.54 8.92
N ALA A 783 24.33 -6.04 7.72
CA ALA A 783 23.36 -5.97 6.63
C ALA A 783 24.00 -6.29 5.27
N ASN A 784 23.27 -7.01 4.40
CA ASN A 784 23.73 -7.46 3.09
C ASN A 784 22.76 -7.08 1.96
N GLY A 785 23.25 -6.58 0.83
CA GLY A 785 22.41 -6.11 -0.28
C GLY A 785 21.45 -4.97 0.12
N PHE A 786 21.84 -4.16 1.11
CA PHE A 786 20.95 -3.23 1.80
C PHE A 786 20.96 -1.84 1.15
N LYS A 787 19.78 -1.28 0.84
CA LYS A 787 19.63 0.06 0.22
C LYS A 787 19.54 1.21 1.24
N GLY A 788 19.33 0.89 2.51
CA GLY A 788 19.23 1.83 3.62
C GLY A 788 20.58 2.25 4.20
N SER A 789 20.56 2.77 5.42
CA SER A 789 21.76 3.25 6.13
C SER A 789 22.06 2.47 7.41
N VAL A 790 23.34 2.31 7.73
CA VAL A 790 23.82 1.58 8.91
C VAL A 790 24.74 2.45 9.75
N TYR A 791 24.43 2.59 11.04
CA TYR A 791 25.16 3.49 11.94
C TYR A 791 25.50 2.83 13.28
N ASN A 792 26.67 3.16 13.83
CA ASN A 792 26.95 2.96 15.25
C ASN A 792 26.82 1.48 15.68
N CYS A 793 27.45 0.56 14.94
CA CYS A 793 27.33 -0.89 15.18
C CYS A 793 28.66 -1.54 15.57
N TYR A 794 28.62 -2.39 16.59
CA TYR A 794 29.78 -3.15 17.08
C TYR A 794 29.68 -4.63 16.71
N ILE A 795 30.77 -5.19 16.17
CA ILE A 795 30.86 -6.57 15.71
C ILE A 795 32.00 -7.31 16.43
N ASN A 796 31.66 -8.44 17.05
CA ASN A 796 32.59 -9.43 17.59
C ASN A 796 32.16 -10.85 17.19
N SER A 797 32.16 -11.15 15.89
CA SER A 797 31.58 -12.36 15.30
C SER A 797 32.36 -12.86 14.08
N ARG A 798 32.20 -14.14 13.74
CA ARG A 798 32.90 -14.77 12.62
C ARG A 798 32.08 -14.66 11.33
N ILE A 799 32.71 -14.22 10.25
CA ILE A 799 32.05 -13.99 8.95
C ILE A 799 32.77 -14.83 7.88
N TYR A 800 32.02 -15.66 7.16
CA TYR A 800 32.55 -16.58 6.16
C TYR A 800 31.83 -16.40 4.83
N GLY A 801 32.56 -16.07 3.77
CA GLY A 801 31.98 -16.09 2.42
C GLY A 801 32.98 -15.90 1.30
N ILE A 802 32.52 -16.04 0.06
CA ILE A 802 33.34 -15.71 -1.13
C ILE A 802 33.55 -14.19 -1.20
N LYS A 803 32.52 -13.44 -0.83
CA LYS A 803 32.57 -12.02 -0.48
C LYS A 803 32.12 -11.86 0.97
N ALA A 804 33.03 -11.45 1.84
CA ALA A 804 32.78 -11.23 3.25
C ALA A 804 33.04 -9.76 3.61
N GLU A 805 32.01 -9.08 4.11
CA GLU A 805 32.01 -7.65 4.41
C GLU A 805 31.43 -7.39 5.82
N LEU A 806 31.60 -6.18 6.36
CA LEU A 806 30.94 -5.79 7.62
C LEU A 806 29.51 -5.33 7.35
N VAL A 807 29.34 -4.56 6.29
CA VAL A 807 28.07 -4.07 5.75
C VAL A 807 28.23 -4.05 4.23
N ASN A 808 27.27 -4.63 3.51
CA ASN A 808 27.20 -4.53 2.05
C ASN A 808 25.99 -3.66 1.68
N LEU A 809 26.26 -2.44 1.18
CA LEU A 809 25.24 -1.50 0.72
C LEU A 809 25.12 -1.54 -0.82
N GLU A 810 23.89 -1.44 -1.34
CA GLU A 810 23.67 -1.26 -2.77
C GLU A 810 23.92 0.19 -3.21
N ASP A 811 24.43 0.36 -4.44
CA ASP A 811 24.93 1.62 -5.01
C ASP A 811 23.76 2.58 -5.37
N VAL A 812 23.14 3.18 -4.35
CA VAL A 812 21.98 4.10 -4.48
C VAL A 812 22.30 5.47 -3.85
N LYS A 813 21.68 6.54 -4.35
CA LYS A 813 21.91 7.92 -3.88
C LYS A 813 21.31 8.14 -2.48
N GLY A 814 22.01 7.76 -1.41
CA GLY A 814 21.61 8.16 -0.06
C GLY A 814 22.07 7.25 1.08
N GLY A 815 22.30 5.97 0.82
CA GLY A 815 22.74 5.01 1.85
C GLY A 815 24.11 5.38 2.42
N LYS A 816 24.22 5.47 3.75
CA LYS A 816 25.48 5.73 4.46
C LYS A 816 25.82 4.62 5.42
N CYS A 817 27.12 4.42 5.62
CA CYS A 817 27.68 3.50 6.59
C CYS A 817 28.69 4.29 7.44
N GLU A 818 28.41 4.51 8.71
CA GLU A 818 29.28 5.27 9.61
C GLU A 818 29.39 4.60 10.99
N ASN A 819 30.52 4.78 11.66
CA ASN A 819 30.75 4.28 13.02
C ASN A 819 30.56 2.76 13.15
N ILE A 820 31.19 1.96 12.27
CA ILE A 820 31.16 0.49 12.35
C ILE A 820 32.49 -0.02 12.90
N TYR A 821 32.44 -0.80 13.99
CA TYR A 821 33.64 -1.31 14.67
C TYR A 821 33.68 -2.84 14.68
N LEU A 822 34.84 -3.42 14.34
CA LEU A 822 35.11 -4.86 14.37
C LEU A 822 36.22 -5.19 15.38
N ASN A 823 35.96 -6.14 16.29
CA ASN A 823 36.98 -6.70 17.19
C ASN A 823 37.73 -7.90 16.57
N GLY A 824 39.03 -8.03 16.88
CA GLY A 824 40.07 -8.76 16.13
C GLY A 824 39.95 -10.30 15.98
N ASP A 825 40.80 -10.84 15.09
CA ASP A 825 40.98 -12.25 14.64
C ASP A 825 39.76 -12.97 14.02
N ASN A 826 38.85 -12.21 13.40
CA ASN A 826 37.80 -12.78 12.56
C ASN A 826 38.29 -12.91 11.10
N VAL A 827 38.28 -14.14 10.59
CA VAL A 827 38.88 -14.52 9.29
C VAL A 827 38.06 -13.96 8.11
N LEU A 828 38.40 -12.76 7.66
CA LEU A 828 38.01 -12.25 6.34
C LEU A 828 38.84 -12.97 5.27
N VAL A 829 38.23 -13.80 4.42
CA VAL A 829 38.89 -14.37 3.22
C VAL A 829 38.34 -13.68 1.98
N PRO A 830 39.09 -12.77 1.31
CA PRO A 830 38.61 -12.10 0.12
C PRO A 830 39.10 -12.77 -1.17
N ALA A 831 38.35 -12.59 -2.27
CA ALA A 831 38.94 -12.59 -3.60
C ALA A 831 38.50 -11.32 -4.37
N SER A 832 39.35 -10.31 -4.27
CA SER A 832 39.50 -9.11 -5.12
C SER A 832 38.44 -8.00 -5.04
N GLN A 833 38.92 -6.82 -4.61
CA GLN A 833 38.30 -5.48 -4.67
C GLN A 833 37.39 -5.07 -3.50
N VAL A 834 38.02 -4.54 -2.46
CA VAL A 834 37.42 -3.53 -1.56
C VAL A 834 38.32 -2.30 -1.66
N SER A 835 37.75 -1.12 -1.94
CA SER A 835 38.49 0.15 -1.87
C SER A 835 38.74 0.51 -0.41
N GLU A 836 40.00 0.79 -0.08
CA GLU A 836 40.55 0.94 1.27
C GLU A 836 40.07 2.18 2.08
N ASP A 837 39.06 2.93 1.64
CA ASP A 837 38.78 4.25 2.24
C ASP A 837 37.78 4.27 3.43
N ASP A 838 37.01 3.20 3.70
CA ASP A 838 35.97 3.21 4.78
C ASP A 838 36.10 2.10 5.85
N ILE A 839 37.25 1.42 5.96
CA ILE A 839 37.46 0.38 6.99
C ILE A 839 38.68 0.74 7.85
N ALA A 840 38.44 1.24 9.06
CA ALA A 840 39.50 1.46 10.05
C ALA A 840 39.81 0.16 10.81
N PHE A 841 40.96 -0.46 10.52
CA PHE A 841 41.54 -1.56 11.31
C PHE A 841 42.55 -1.00 12.32
N TYR A 842 42.46 -1.37 13.61
CA TYR A 842 43.54 -1.12 14.58
C TYR A 842 43.61 -2.17 15.71
N ASP A 843 44.81 -2.72 15.88
CA ASP A 843 45.39 -3.53 16.98
C ASP A 843 46.28 -2.56 17.82
N ASP A 844 46.37 -2.49 19.17
CA ASP A 844 46.82 -3.50 20.15
C ASP A 844 46.61 -2.98 21.62
N THR A 845 45.47 -2.33 21.92
CA THR A 845 45.12 -1.84 23.28
C THR A 845 43.60 -1.87 23.53
N LEU A 846 43.04 -3.08 23.76
CA LEU A 846 41.60 -3.36 23.80
C LEU A 846 40.78 -2.33 24.62
N LEU A 847 41.17 -2.06 25.88
CA LEU A 847 40.38 -1.19 26.78
C LEU A 847 40.35 0.29 26.34
N ARG A 848 41.49 0.84 25.91
CA ARG A 848 41.60 2.24 25.47
C ARG A 848 40.88 2.48 24.16
N ASN A 849 40.83 1.46 23.30
CA ASN A 849 40.11 1.51 22.03
C ASN A 849 38.60 1.42 22.26
N SER A 850 38.13 0.55 23.16
CA SER A 850 36.71 0.45 23.54
C SER A 850 36.19 1.78 24.11
N MET A 851 36.90 2.42 25.05
CA MET A 851 36.46 3.70 25.61
C MET A 851 36.48 4.85 24.59
N ARG A 852 37.46 4.88 23.67
CA ARG A 852 37.47 5.88 22.59
C ARG A 852 36.27 5.69 21.66
N MET A 853 36.01 4.46 21.24
CA MET A 853 34.89 4.15 20.36
C MET A 853 33.56 4.47 21.04
N VAL A 854 33.38 4.05 22.31
CA VAL A 854 32.18 4.37 23.10
C VAL A 854 31.95 5.89 23.19
N ARG A 855 33.00 6.70 23.33
CA ARG A 855 32.89 8.17 23.26
C ARG A 855 32.39 8.67 21.92
N GLU A 856 32.97 8.17 20.83
CA GLU A 856 32.55 8.54 19.47
C GLU A 856 31.08 8.17 19.25
N TYR A 857 30.67 6.98 19.72
CA TYR A 857 29.31 6.48 19.63
C TYR A 857 28.32 7.29 20.46
N ASN A 858 28.66 7.61 21.71
CA ASN A 858 27.81 8.43 22.58
C ASN A 858 27.70 9.88 22.11
N THR A 859 28.78 10.41 21.53
CA THR A 859 28.75 11.72 20.87
C THR A 859 27.78 11.70 19.69
N TRP A 860 27.82 10.65 18.88
CA TRP A 860 26.89 10.49 17.76
C TRP A 860 25.44 10.34 18.24
N VAL A 861 25.19 9.52 19.27
CA VAL A 861 23.86 9.36 19.90
C VAL A 861 23.30 10.71 20.35
N SER A 862 24.14 11.58 20.95
CA SER A 862 23.74 12.91 21.42
C SER A 862 23.37 13.89 20.29
N LYS A 863 23.78 13.60 19.05
CA LYS A 863 23.60 14.47 17.88
C LYS A 863 22.84 13.81 16.73
N LYS A 864 22.21 12.66 16.95
CA LYS A 864 21.57 11.83 15.91
C LYS A 864 20.61 12.65 15.01
N GLU A 865 19.88 13.61 15.59
CA GLU A 865 18.92 14.49 14.90
C GLU A 865 19.60 15.47 13.92
N GLU A 866 20.91 15.74 14.07
CA GLU A 866 21.67 16.54 13.11
C GLU A 866 22.03 15.74 11.84
N PHE A 867 21.90 14.41 11.88
CA PHE A 867 22.41 13.50 10.86
C PHE A 867 21.32 12.68 10.15
N ILE A 868 20.21 12.36 10.81
CA ILE A 868 19.17 11.44 10.33
C ILE A 868 17.78 11.89 10.81
N ASP A 869 16.94 12.36 9.88
CA ASP A 869 15.57 12.84 10.19
C ASP A 869 14.67 11.68 10.66
N GLU A 870 14.89 10.47 10.15
CA GLU A 870 14.11 9.27 10.46
C GLU A 870 14.20 8.84 11.94
N LEU A 871 15.22 9.32 12.67
CA LEU A 871 15.44 9.00 14.09
C LEU A 871 14.92 10.07 15.07
N GLU A 872 14.22 11.12 14.61
CA GLU A 872 13.75 12.25 15.44
C GLU A 872 12.92 11.78 16.66
N ASN A 873 12.12 10.73 16.51
CA ASN A 873 11.26 10.20 17.58
C ASN A 873 11.70 8.82 18.10
N VAL A 874 12.98 8.46 17.92
CA VAL A 874 13.52 7.15 18.31
C VAL A 874 14.58 7.33 19.39
N GLU A 875 14.33 6.83 20.59
CA GLU A 875 15.31 6.86 21.68
C GLU A 875 16.47 5.88 21.40
N LEU A 876 17.72 6.36 21.51
CA LEU A 876 18.91 5.55 21.33
C LEU A 876 19.62 5.40 22.67
N LEU A 877 20.03 4.18 22.99
CA LEU A 877 20.75 3.90 24.23
C LEU A 877 22.21 4.36 24.16
N TYR A 878 22.73 4.80 25.30
CA TYR A 878 24.15 5.08 25.44
C TYR A 878 24.95 3.79 25.50
N TRP A 879 26.19 3.88 25.05
CA TRP A 879 27.19 2.84 25.11
C TRP A 879 28.00 2.94 26.39
N ASN A 880 28.38 1.78 26.91
CA ASN A 880 29.32 1.64 28.01
C ASN A 880 30.31 0.50 27.73
N VAL A 881 31.41 0.44 28.49
CA VAL A 881 32.32 -0.71 28.48
C VAL A 881 32.08 -1.53 29.74
N SER A 882 31.75 -2.80 29.57
CA SER A 882 31.61 -3.78 30.66
C SER A 882 32.43 -5.02 30.31
N ASP A 883 33.23 -5.53 31.25
CA ASP A 883 34.14 -6.67 31.04
C ASP A 883 35.00 -6.52 29.76
N ASP A 884 35.53 -5.32 29.55
CA ASP A 884 36.34 -4.91 28.39
C ASP A 884 35.59 -4.89 27.04
N GLU A 885 34.28 -5.17 27.03
CA GLU A 885 33.43 -5.16 25.82
C GLU A 885 32.40 -4.01 25.80
N PRO A 886 32.10 -3.46 24.61
CA PRO A 886 31.03 -2.48 24.44
C PRO A 886 29.64 -3.09 24.67
N THR A 887 28.81 -2.36 25.40
CA THR A 887 27.43 -2.73 25.75
C THR A 887 26.51 -1.53 25.64
N LEU A 888 25.21 -1.76 25.46
CA LEU A 888 24.18 -0.73 25.50
C LEU A 888 23.57 -0.67 26.90
N ILE A 889 23.41 0.52 27.45
CA ILE A 889 22.81 0.72 28.78
C ILE A 889 21.44 1.40 28.65
N SER A 890 20.41 0.73 29.18
CA SER A 890 19.05 1.25 29.23
C SER A 890 18.80 2.19 30.41
N SER A 891 19.73 2.28 31.36
CA SER A 891 19.68 3.21 32.47
C SER A 891 21.06 3.53 33.05
N ILE A 892 21.17 4.69 33.67
CA ILE A 892 22.35 5.11 34.43
C ILE A 892 22.38 4.34 35.76
N SER A 893 23.48 3.66 36.04
CA SER A 893 23.71 2.85 37.24
C SER A 893 24.08 3.68 38.48
N LEU A 894 23.41 4.82 38.67
CA LEU A 894 23.48 5.65 39.88
C LEU A 894 22.08 5.72 40.50
N GLU A 895 21.99 5.70 41.83
CA GLU A 895 20.70 5.82 42.51
C GLU A 895 20.07 7.18 42.19
N GLY A 896 18.83 7.21 41.69
CA GLY A 896 18.14 8.44 41.29
C GLY A 896 17.80 8.47 39.81
N HIS A 897 17.24 9.59 39.33
CA HIS A 897 16.84 9.76 37.93
C HIS A 897 17.40 11.04 37.32
N GLY A 898 18.41 11.66 37.94
CA GLY A 898 19.01 12.90 37.45
C GLY A 898 18.07 14.11 37.41
N THR A 899 16.89 14.02 38.01
CA THR A 899 15.93 15.14 38.06
C THR A 899 16.16 15.97 39.31
N GLU A 900 15.69 17.22 39.29
CA GLU A 900 15.80 18.13 40.45
C GLU A 900 15.26 17.52 41.76
N LYS A 901 14.17 16.72 41.69
CA LYS A 901 13.55 16.09 42.87
C LYS A 901 14.14 14.73 43.23
N LYS A 902 14.80 14.06 42.29
CA LYS A 902 15.43 12.74 42.43
C LYS A 902 16.79 12.78 41.72
N PRO A 903 17.77 13.51 42.28
CA PRO A 903 19.10 13.62 41.69
C PRO A 903 19.79 12.25 41.69
N PHE A 904 20.79 12.06 40.83
CA PHE A 904 21.69 10.92 40.95
C PHE A 904 22.53 11.07 42.22
N LEU A 905 22.59 10.03 43.04
CA LEU A 905 23.27 10.04 44.33
C LEU A 905 24.68 9.48 44.20
N ILE A 906 25.63 10.13 44.86
CA ILE A 906 27.00 9.66 45.01
C ILE A 906 27.27 9.43 46.49
N ASN A 907 27.29 8.15 46.90
CA ASN A 907 27.42 7.76 48.30
C ASN A 907 28.86 7.39 48.70
N ASP A 908 29.70 7.00 47.74
CA ASP A 908 31.06 6.57 47.99
C ASP A 908 31.99 6.78 46.78
N ALA A 909 33.20 6.23 46.85
CA ALA A 909 34.20 6.34 45.79
C ALA A 909 33.83 5.53 44.54
N ASP A 910 33.12 4.41 44.68
CA ASP A 910 32.71 3.57 43.56
C ASP A 910 31.61 4.28 42.74
N ASP A 911 30.62 4.88 43.40
CA ASP A 911 29.61 5.73 42.76
C ASP A 911 30.26 6.91 42.01
N PHE A 912 31.29 7.52 42.59
CA PHE A 912 32.01 8.63 41.97
C PHE A 912 32.84 8.18 40.76
N ALA A 913 33.42 6.98 40.81
CA ALA A 913 34.11 6.37 39.68
C ALA A 913 33.13 6.06 38.54
N VAL A 914 31.95 5.52 38.85
CA VAL A 914 30.87 5.29 37.86
C VAL A 914 30.46 6.60 37.18
N PHE A 915 30.22 7.66 37.96
CA PHE A 915 29.91 9.00 37.44
C PHE A 915 31.02 9.53 36.52
N ARG A 916 32.28 9.44 36.96
CA ARG A 916 33.45 9.82 36.17
C ARG A 916 33.48 9.07 34.84
N ASP A 917 33.32 7.76 34.88
CA ASP A 917 33.46 6.90 33.70
C ASP A 917 32.33 7.15 32.70
N MET A 918 31.12 7.44 33.16
CA MET A 918 30.00 7.86 32.29
C MET A 918 30.27 9.21 31.63
N VAL A 919 30.74 10.21 32.38
CA VAL A 919 31.13 11.49 31.78
C VAL A 919 32.21 11.24 30.74
N ASN A 920 33.25 10.51 31.12
CA ASN A 920 34.37 10.18 30.25
C ASN A 920 34.01 9.25 29.10
N SER A 921 32.83 8.62 29.09
CA SER A 921 32.30 7.86 27.95
C SER A 921 31.46 8.72 27.00
N GLY A 922 31.28 10.02 27.29
CA GLY A 922 30.53 10.97 26.45
C GLY A 922 29.11 11.26 26.96
N ILE A 923 28.69 10.70 28.10
CA ILE A 923 27.41 11.03 28.74
C ILE A 923 27.62 12.33 29.52
N THR A 924 27.32 13.47 28.91
CA THR A 924 27.65 14.80 29.48
C THR A 924 26.78 15.22 30.66
N PHE A 925 25.67 14.51 30.95
CA PHE A 925 24.69 14.85 31.99
C PHE A 925 24.03 16.23 31.83
N ASP A 926 23.88 16.71 30.59
CA ASP A 926 23.22 17.99 30.34
C ASP A 926 21.81 18.04 30.96
N GLY A 927 21.53 19.10 31.71
CA GLY A 927 20.30 19.28 32.49
C GLY A 927 20.09 18.35 33.69
N ALA A 928 21.01 17.42 33.97
CA ALA A 928 20.86 16.45 35.05
C ALA A 928 21.41 16.97 36.40
N PHE A 929 20.81 16.50 37.50
CA PHE A 929 21.17 16.83 38.88
C PHE A 929 21.85 15.64 39.55
N ILE A 930 23.01 15.89 40.15
CA ILE A 930 23.81 14.91 40.91
C ILE A 930 23.99 15.46 42.33
N LYS A 931 23.76 14.64 43.36
CA LYS A 931 23.89 15.01 44.77
C LYS A 931 24.79 14.02 45.51
N GLN A 932 25.83 14.51 46.14
CA GLN A 932 26.64 13.73 47.06
C GLN A 932 25.93 13.57 48.41
N THR A 933 26.03 12.39 49.01
CA THR A 933 25.30 12.04 50.26
C THR A 933 26.22 11.66 51.42
N ALA A 934 27.52 11.51 51.16
CA ALA A 934 28.53 11.23 52.17
C ALA A 934 29.91 11.78 51.77
N ASP A 935 30.86 11.82 52.70
CA ASP A 935 32.25 12.12 52.39
C ASP A 935 32.87 10.98 51.54
N ILE A 936 33.55 11.35 50.46
CA ILE A 936 34.21 10.42 49.53
C ILE A 936 35.73 10.47 49.77
N ASP A 937 36.39 9.32 49.76
CA ASP A 937 37.84 9.20 49.95
C ASP A 937 38.45 8.44 48.75
N LEU A 938 39.23 9.13 47.93
CA LEU A 938 39.83 8.58 46.70
C LEU A 938 41.24 8.02 46.91
N LYS A 939 41.69 7.81 48.16
CA LYS A 939 43.06 7.33 48.44
C LYS A 939 43.43 6.01 47.74
N ASP A 940 42.44 5.15 47.51
CA ASP A 940 42.63 3.80 46.96
C ASP A 940 42.57 3.79 45.42
N GLU A 941 42.15 4.90 44.78
CA GLU A 941 42.10 5.07 43.32
C GLU A 941 43.49 5.33 42.69
N GLY A 942 44.49 5.69 43.48
CA GLY A 942 45.82 6.04 42.96
C GLY A 942 45.81 7.34 42.14
N ASN A 943 46.33 7.31 40.90
CA ASN A 943 46.27 8.46 40.00
C ASN A 943 44.90 8.54 39.35
N PHE A 944 44.05 9.40 39.90
CA PHE A 944 42.66 9.54 39.50
C PHE A 944 42.54 10.15 38.10
N ASP A 945 41.74 9.51 37.24
CA ASP A 945 41.37 10.07 35.95
C ASP A 945 40.34 11.20 36.15
N PRO A 946 40.61 12.43 35.69
CA PRO A 946 39.66 13.53 35.84
C PRO A 946 38.28 13.26 35.21
N VAL A 947 37.25 13.89 35.75
CA VAL A 947 35.92 13.98 35.14
C VAL A 947 36.00 14.93 33.95
N GLY A 948 35.59 14.48 32.76
CA GLY A 948 35.66 15.24 31.52
C GLY A 948 37.05 15.16 30.88
N TYR A 949 37.31 14.07 30.18
CA TYR A 949 38.60 13.76 29.58
C TYR A 949 39.05 14.79 28.51
N ASP A 950 38.11 15.26 27.68
CA ASP A 950 38.27 16.27 26.62
C ASP A 950 36.98 17.10 26.45
N LEU A 951 36.96 18.04 25.49
CA LEU A 951 35.84 18.95 25.26
C LEU A 951 34.53 18.26 24.84
N ASN A 952 34.58 17.08 24.23
CA ASN A 952 33.37 16.36 23.78
C ASN A 952 32.70 15.60 24.92
N CYS A 953 33.41 15.39 26.03
CA CYS A 953 32.91 14.75 27.23
C CYS A 953 32.94 15.69 28.44
N ALA A 954 32.83 17.00 28.21
CA ALA A 954 32.69 17.96 29.30
C ALA A 954 31.44 17.63 30.15
N PHE A 955 31.55 17.79 31.46
CA PHE A 955 30.40 17.65 32.34
C PHE A 955 29.51 18.90 32.23
N ASN A 956 28.25 18.71 31.83
CA ASN A 956 27.25 19.75 31.57
C ASN A 956 26.15 19.83 32.65
N GLY A 957 26.10 18.88 33.59
CA GLY A 957 25.08 18.82 34.64
C GLY A 957 25.34 19.70 35.86
N ILE A 958 24.56 19.48 36.93
CA ILE A 958 24.72 20.15 38.22
C ILE A 958 25.19 19.13 39.27
N TYR A 959 26.43 19.26 39.73
CA TYR A 959 26.99 18.46 40.81
C TYR A 959 26.89 19.20 42.14
N ASN A 960 26.00 18.77 43.02
CA ASN A 960 25.80 19.29 44.37
C ASN A 960 26.55 18.42 45.40
N GLY A 961 27.66 18.93 45.92
CA GLY A 961 28.43 18.29 46.99
C GLY A 961 27.70 18.23 48.34
N ALA A 962 26.60 18.97 48.52
CA ALA A 962 25.78 19.00 49.73
C ALA A 962 26.58 19.19 51.04
N GLY A 963 27.70 19.93 50.99
CA GLY A 963 28.57 20.16 52.14
C GLY A 963 29.48 18.97 52.50
N TYR A 964 29.43 17.86 51.77
CA TYR A 964 30.36 16.75 51.93
C TYR A 964 31.70 17.03 51.24
N SER A 965 32.70 16.22 51.61
CA SER A 965 34.07 16.35 51.14
C SER A 965 34.46 15.23 50.17
N ILE A 966 35.24 15.56 49.14
CA ILE A 966 36.04 14.59 48.38
C ILE A 966 37.49 14.74 48.85
N ASN A 967 38.03 13.69 49.45
CA ASN A 967 39.33 13.68 50.09
C ASN A 967 40.37 12.92 49.25
N ASN A 968 41.64 13.30 49.40
CA ASN A 968 42.79 12.57 48.86
C ASN A 968 42.79 12.46 47.32
N VAL A 969 42.35 13.51 46.64
CA VAL A 969 42.35 13.60 45.16
C VAL A 969 43.78 13.67 44.64
N TYR A 970 44.29 12.66 43.95
CA TYR A 970 45.64 12.64 43.37
C TYR A 970 45.57 12.58 41.85
N ILE A 971 45.96 13.66 41.17
CA ILE A 971 45.86 13.81 39.71
C ILE A 971 47.19 14.37 39.18
N LEU A 972 48.01 13.54 38.54
CA LEU A 972 49.28 13.95 37.92
C LEU A 972 49.32 13.60 36.43
N SER A 973 49.76 14.56 35.62
CA SER A 973 50.07 14.34 34.21
C SER A 973 51.28 15.15 33.75
N ASP A 974 52.19 14.51 33.01
CA ASP A 974 53.43 15.14 32.52
C ASP A 974 53.21 16.00 31.26
N ASN A 975 52.10 15.80 30.53
CA ASN A 975 51.89 16.36 29.19
C ASN A 975 50.50 16.99 28.94
N ASN A 976 49.58 16.93 29.90
CA ASN A 976 48.21 17.41 29.73
C ASN A 976 47.99 18.82 30.28
N GLU A 977 47.20 19.61 29.56
CA GLU A 977 46.69 20.91 30.00
C GLU A 977 45.35 20.76 30.73
N ASN A 978 45.06 21.71 31.63
CA ASN A 978 43.81 21.92 32.37
C ASN A 978 43.44 20.83 33.39
N MET A 979 44.40 20.22 34.07
CA MET A 979 44.12 19.15 35.04
C MET A 979 43.38 19.69 36.28
N ALA A 980 42.26 19.06 36.62
CA ALA A 980 41.47 19.31 37.82
C ALA A 980 40.55 18.10 38.09
N LEU A 981 39.83 18.07 39.21
CA LEU A 981 38.83 17.03 39.49
C LEU A 981 37.79 16.93 38.36
N PHE A 982 37.27 18.08 37.92
CA PHE A 982 36.52 18.25 36.68
C PHE A 982 37.43 18.94 35.65
N ARG A 983 38.11 18.17 34.81
CA ARG A 983 39.04 18.69 33.81
C ARG A 983 38.33 19.56 32.77
N TYR A 984 37.19 19.11 32.25
CA TYR A 984 36.31 19.93 31.41
C TYR A 984 34.91 20.09 32.03
N LEU A 985 34.52 21.34 32.32
CA LEU A 985 33.27 21.69 33.02
C LEU A 985 32.50 22.78 32.28
N ASN A 986 31.34 22.44 31.72
CA ASN A 986 30.35 23.39 31.19
C ASN A 986 29.11 23.53 32.10
N GLY A 987 28.93 22.59 33.03
CA GLY A 987 27.86 22.58 34.02
C GLY A 987 28.21 23.38 35.28
N THR A 988 27.58 23.00 36.40
CA THR A 988 27.76 23.69 37.70
C THR A 988 28.25 22.72 38.78
N VAL A 989 29.26 23.10 39.54
CA VAL A 989 29.67 22.41 40.78
C VAL A 989 29.34 23.31 41.97
N ILE A 990 28.52 22.82 42.90
CA ILE A 990 28.02 23.60 44.03
C ILE A 990 28.15 22.86 45.37
N ASN A 991 28.36 23.60 46.47
CA ASN A 991 28.39 23.07 47.84
C ASN A 991 29.45 21.96 48.09
N LEU A 992 30.56 21.96 47.38
CA LEU A 992 31.55 20.88 47.44
C LEU A 992 32.80 21.29 48.22
N ASN A 993 33.26 20.41 49.13
CA ASN A 993 34.57 20.53 49.73
C ASN A 993 35.55 19.54 49.06
N VAL A 994 36.71 20.00 48.57
CA VAL A 994 37.78 19.12 48.07
C VAL A 994 38.99 19.29 48.96
N LYS A 995 39.45 18.19 49.58
CA LYS A 995 40.46 18.22 50.63
C LYS A 995 41.65 17.33 50.32
N ASN A 996 42.82 17.76 50.78
CA ASN A 996 44.08 17.04 50.59
C ASN A 996 44.31 16.64 49.12
N ALA A 997 43.99 17.56 48.20
CA ALA A 997 44.21 17.32 46.78
C ALA A 997 45.69 17.48 46.42
N TRP A 998 46.17 16.74 45.44
CA TRP A 998 47.47 16.91 44.84
C TRP A 998 47.33 16.85 43.32
N VAL A 999 47.40 18.02 42.67
CA VAL A 999 47.15 18.17 41.23
C VAL A 999 48.39 18.68 40.51
N GLY A 1000 48.82 17.96 39.48
CA GLY A 1000 50.04 18.17 38.72
C GLY A 1000 49.83 18.16 37.20
N GLY A 1001 50.35 19.18 36.50
CA GLY A 1001 50.16 19.33 35.03
C GLY A 1001 50.72 20.64 34.47
N SER A 1002 50.41 20.97 33.21
CA SER A 1002 50.83 22.24 32.60
C SER A 1002 50.02 23.43 33.12
N CYS A 1003 48.69 23.33 33.05
CA CYS A 1003 47.73 24.24 33.67
C CYS A 1003 46.87 23.43 34.63
N VAL A 1004 46.75 23.85 35.90
CA VAL A 1004 46.08 23.04 36.94
C VAL A 1004 45.16 23.84 37.84
N ALA A 1005 44.11 23.18 38.32
CA ALA A 1005 43.28 23.63 39.42
C ALA A 1005 42.75 22.46 40.25
N ILE A 1006 42.20 22.71 41.44
CA ILE A 1006 41.67 21.61 42.27
C ILE A 1006 40.30 21.15 41.77
N ILE A 1007 39.35 22.06 41.56
CA ILE A 1007 37.96 21.70 41.26
C ILE A 1007 37.70 21.64 39.76
N ALA A 1008 37.99 22.71 39.01
CA ALA A 1008 37.64 22.79 37.58
C ALA A 1008 38.78 23.27 36.67
N GLY A 1009 38.99 22.60 35.54
CA GLY A 1009 40.02 22.92 34.56
C GLY A 1009 39.57 23.99 33.58
N GLU A 1010 39.03 23.59 32.42
CA GLU A 1010 38.57 24.48 31.35
C GLU A 1010 37.10 24.22 30.97
N GLY A 1011 36.33 25.25 30.59
CA GLY A 1011 35.00 25.10 30.01
C GLY A 1011 34.16 26.37 30.15
N GLU A 1012 32.84 26.25 29.99
CA GLU A 1012 31.86 27.35 30.10
C GLU A 1012 31.02 27.26 31.40
N GLY A 1013 31.49 26.49 32.38
CA GLY A 1013 30.75 26.17 33.59
C GLY A 1013 30.99 27.12 34.78
N GLN A 1014 30.39 26.77 35.92
CA GLN A 1014 30.40 27.59 37.13
C GLN A 1014 30.80 26.76 38.36
N VAL A 1015 31.58 27.35 39.28
CA VAL A 1015 31.91 26.74 40.57
C VAL A 1015 31.47 27.67 41.69
N ILE A 1016 30.55 27.19 42.54
CA ILE A 1016 29.81 28.06 43.45
C ILE A 1016 29.76 27.45 44.85
N ASN A 1017 30.04 28.24 45.88
CA ASN A 1017 29.93 27.78 47.27
C ASN A 1017 30.78 26.53 47.54
N CYS A 1018 32.05 26.54 47.11
CA CYS A 1018 32.96 25.39 47.21
C CYS A 1018 34.25 25.73 47.96
N TYR A 1019 34.81 24.73 48.61
CA TYR A 1019 36.09 24.79 49.31
C TYR A 1019 37.13 23.89 48.63
N ALA A 1020 38.37 24.34 48.50
CA ALA A 1020 39.47 23.52 48.01
C ALA A 1020 40.72 23.66 48.88
N SER A 1021 41.37 22.54 49.20
CA SER A 1021 42.68 22.51 49.84
C SER A 1021 43.59 21.42 49.28
N GLY A 1022 44.87 21.74 49.15
CA GLY A 1022 45.81 20.81 48.55
C GLY A 1022 47.13 21.42 48.07
N ILE A 1023 47.89 20.62 47.34
CA ILE A 1023 49.16 20.95 46.71
C ILE A 1023 48.97 21.02 45.19
N LEU A 1024 49.39 22.13 44.58
CA LEU A 1024 49.38 22.32 43.14
C LEU A 1024 50.81 22.35 42.58
N TYR A 1025 51.00 21.67 41.47
CA TYR A 1025 52.27 21.58 40.74
C TYR A 1025 52.03 21.84 39.25
N GLY A 1026 52.49 22.97 38.71
CA GLY A 1026 52.31 23.23 37.27
C GLY A 1026 52.75 24.61 36.83
N PHE A 1027 52.87 24.83 35.51
CA PHE A 1027 53.32 26.13 34.99
C PHE A 1027 52.34 27.25 35.35
N SER A 1028 51.04 27.02 35.11
CA SER A 1028 49.96 27.91 35.54
C SER A 1028 49.04 27.20 36.54
N THR A 1029 48.79 27.82 37.70
CA THR A 1029 48.05 27.20 38.82
C THR A 1029 46.89 28.09 39.26
N SER A 1030 45.74 27.49 39.55
CA SER A 1030 44.55 28.17 40.10
C SER A 1030 43.97 27.37 41.26
N GLY A 1031 43.67 28.01 42.38
CA GLY A 1031 43.23 27.30 43.58
C GLY A 1031 41.87 26.59 43.45
N ILE A 1032 40.89 27.21 42.77
CA ILE A 1032 39.54 26.63 42.58
C ILE A 1032 39.36 26.15 41.14
N ALA A 1033 39.48 27.06 40.17
CA ALA A 1033 39.21 26.76 38.76
C ALA A 1033 40.15 27.51 37.83
N PHE A 1034 40.58 26.93 36.71
CA PHE A 1034 41.55 27.57 35.83
C PHE A 1034 40.92 28.55 34.82
N LYS A 1035 40.07 28.07 33.91
CA LYS A 1035 39.39 28.86 32.86
C LYS A 1035 37.94 28.40 32.68
N ILE A 1036 37.03 29.03 33.41
CA ILE A 1036 35.58 28.78 33.34
C ILE A 1036 34.81 30.10 33.36
N ASP A 1037 33.48 30.08 33.24
CA ASP A 1037 32.67 31.30 33.19
C ASP A 1037 32.69 32.08 34.51
N SER A 1038 32.42 31.41 35.64
CA SER A 1038 32.38 32.08 36.94
C SER A 1038 32.81 31.20 38.12
N VAL A 1039 33.40 31.85 39.14
CA VAL A 1039 33.70 31.25 40.43
C VAL A 1039 33.15 32.18 41.52
N SER A 1040 32.18 31.68 42.29
CA SER A 1040 31.42 32.51 43.23
C SER A 1040 31.38 31.91 44.62
N ASN A 1041 31.53 32.73 45.66
CA ASN A 1041 31.42 32.31 47.06
C ASN A 1041 32.34 31.14 47.46
N CYS A 1042 33.57 31.06 46.94
CA CYS A 1042 34.47 29.92 47.16
C CYS A 1042 35.68 30.25 48.04
N VAL A 1043 36.26 29.23 48.67
CA VAL A 1043 37.46 29.36 49.52
C VAL A 1043 38.56 28.40 49.08
N SER A 1044 39.77 28.91 48.90
CA SER A 1044 40.94 28.16 48.43
C SER A 1044 42.11 28.26 49.42
N LEU A 1045 42.59 27.12 49.91
CA LEU A 1045 43.76 27.00 50.79
C LEU A 1045 44.80 26.08 50.14
N VAL A 1046 45.66 26.63 49.30
CA VAL A 1046 46.56 25.84 48.45
C VAL A 1046 48.03 26.15 48.69
N THR A 1047 48.86 25.11 48.60
CA THR A 1047 50.31 25.26 48.50
C THR A 1047 50.74 25.03 47.06
N VAL A 1048 51.51 25.95 46.50
CA VAL A 1048 52.06 25.82 45.14
C VAL A 1048 53.54 25.47 45.25
N ASP A 1049 53.88 24.23 44.88
CA ASP A 1049 55.25 23.70 44.95
C ASP A 1049 56.13 24.27 43.82
N LYS A 1050 55.60 24.33 42.59
CA LYS A 1050 56.25 25.00 41.45
C LYS A 1050 55.21 25.60 40.52
N GLY A 1051 55.33 26.90 40.23
CA GLY A 1051 54.52 27.60 39.23
C GLY A 1051 55.02 29.01 38.90
N THR A 1052 54.75 29.48 37.69
CA THR A 1052 55.15 30.80 37.19
C THR A 1052 53.98 31.79 37.12
N ASP A 1053 52.77 31.29 36.85
CA ASP A 1053 51.52 32.05 36.80
C ASP A 1053 50.53 31.49 37.82
N ILE A 1054 50.37 32.18 38.95
CA ILE A 1054 49.69 31.66 40.14
C ILE A 1054 48.47 32.53 40.45
N SER A 1055 47.28 31.93 40.47
CA SER A 1055 46.04 32.54 40.95
C SER A 1055 45.48 31.78 42.14
N GLY A 1056 45.00 32.51 43.15
CA GLY A 1056 44.45 31.91 44.35
C GLY A 1056 43.04 31.34 44.18
N ILE A 1057 42.28 31.85 43.20
CA ILE A 1057 40.91 31.43 42.90
C ILE A 1057 40.82 30.94 41.46
N SER A 1058 40.95 31.86 40.50
CA SER A 1058 40.93 31.55 39.07
C SER A 1058 41.75 32.54 38.25
N SER A 1059 42.38 32.08 37.19
CA SER A 1059 43.17 32.93 36.28
C SER A 1059 42.30 33.58 35.18
N ARG A 1060 41.18 32.95 34.79
CA ARG A 1060 40.32 33.39 33.68
C ARG A 1060 38.84 33.07 33.89
N ALA A 1061 38.27 33.55 34.99
CA ALA A 1061 36.83 33.47 35.29
C ALA A 1061 36.32 34.80 35.89
N VAL A 1062 35.02 35.03 35.88
CA VAL A 1062 34.40 36.07 36.70
C VAL A 1062 34.42 35.60 38.16
N VAL A 1063 35.21 36.25 39.00
CA VAL A 1063 35.37 35.88 40.42
C VAL A 1063 34.55 36.80 41.32
N ASP A 1064 33.67 36.23 42.14
CA ASP A 1064 32.81 36.96 43.07
C ASP A 1064 32.79 36.33 44.47
N ASN A 1065 32.82 37.17 45.51
CA ASN A 1065 32.82 36.77 46.93
C ASN A 1065 33.75 35.59 47.33
N CYS A 1066 34.94 35.50 46.74
CA CYS A 1066 35.88 34.39 47.01
C CYS A 1066 37.07 34.79 47.89
N PHE A 1067 37.63 33.82 48.62
CA PHE A 1067 38.80 34.00 49.49
C PHE A 1067 39.90 32.98 49.17
N SER A 1068 41.14 33.42 48.98
CA SER A 1068 42.27 32.51 48.73
C SER A 1068 43.49 32.79 49.60
N ASN A 1069 44.14 31.72 50.04
CA ASN A 1069 45.40 31.74 50.77
C ASN A 1069 46.35 30.79 50.04
N ILE A 1070 47.44 31.37 49.54
CA ILE A 1070 48.43 30.66 48.72
C ILE A 1070 49.74 30.65 49.48
N VAL A 1071 50.29 29.46 49.70
CA VAL A 1071 51.62 29.29 50.27
C VAL A 1071 52.58 28.88 49.16
N LEU A 1072 53.69 29.61 49.01
CA LEU A 1072 54.75 29.31 48.03
C LEU A 1072 55.92 28.64 48.74
N ASP A 1073 56.33 27.47 48.27
CA ASP A 1073 57.63 26.83 48.59
C ASP A 1073 57.98 26.79 50.11
N GLY A 1074 57.10 26.23 50.95
CA GLY A 1074 57.32 26.07 52.39
C GLY A 1074 56.08 25.66 53.21
N ASN A 1075 56.30 25.22 54.47
CA ASN A 1075 55.30 24.67 55.40
C ASN A 1075 54.01 25.52 55.49
N PRO A 1076 52.80 24.91 55.52
CA PRO A 1076 51.53 25.61 55.41
C PRO A 1076 51.37 26.64 56.52
N GLY A 1077 51.30 27.91 56.14
CA GLY A 1077 50.87 28.99 57.02
C GLY A 1077 49.35 28.89 57.22
N VAL A 1078 48.91 28.55 58.42
CA VAL A 1078 47.50 28.58 58.80
C VAL A 1078 47.08 30.04 58.94
N GLU A 1079 46.71 30.69 57.84
CA GLU A 1079 45.88 31.88 57.94
C GLU A 1079 44.43 31.41 58.07
N VAL A 1080 43.95 31.36 59.32
CA VAL A 1080 42.56 31.09 59.65
C VAL A 1080 41.75 32.28 59.15
N TYR A 1081 40.91 32.12 58.12
CA TYR A 1081 39.91 33.16 57.89
C TYR A 1081 39.01 33.22 59.13
N GLY A 1082 39.04 34.34 59.84
CA GLY A 1082 38.25 34.54 61.05
C GLY A 1082 36.75 34.69 60.74
N ASP A 1083 35.95 34.76 61.80
CA ASP A 1083 34.47 34.89 61.77
C ASP A 1083 33.96 35.96 60.78
N SER A 1084 34.75 37.01 60.49
CA SER A 1084 34.37 38.06 59.53
C SER A 1084 34.31 37.61 58.06
N SER A 1085 35.13 36.64 57.64
CA SER A 1085 35.07 36.12 56.27
C SER A 1085 33.92 35.13 56.11
N ILE A 1086 33.66 34.31 57.14
CA ILE A 1086 32.52 33.40 57.20
C ILE A 1086 31.21 34.19 57.18
N ALA A 1087 31.14 35.28 57.94
CA ALA A 1087 29.99 36.20 57.88
C ALA A 1087 29.75 36.72 56.46
N LYS A 1088 30.80 37.13 55.73
CA LYS A 1088 30.67 37.59 54.33
C LYS A 1088 30.24 36.47 53.36
N LEU A 1089 30.74 35.25 53.56
CA LEU A 1089 30.34 34.08 52.77
C LEU A 1089 28.87 33.72 53.01
N ASN A 1090 28.39 33.79 54.25
CA ASN A 1090 26.98 33.53 54.59
C ASN A 1090 26.04 34.71 54.25
N ASP A 1091 26.52 35.95 54.31
CA ASP A 1091 25.79 37.14 53.84
C ASP A 1091 25.54 37.06 52.33
N TYR A 1092 26.50 36.52 51.57
CA TYR A 1092 26.36 36.30 50.13
C TYR A 1092 25.27 35.28 49.82
N ILE A 1093 25.23 34.15 50.55
CA ILE A 1093 24.17 33.15 50.45
C ILE A 1093 22.81 33.79 50.73
N SER A 1094 22.72 34.58 51.80
CA SER A 1094 21.48 35.27 52.21
C SER A 1094 21.01 36.30 51.19
N SER A 1095 21.94 36.89 50.42
CA SER A 1095 21.66 37.95 49.43
C SER A 1095 21.38 37.42 48.02
N ASN A 1096 21.79 36.18 47.72
CA ASN A 1096 21.62 35.54 46.42
C ASN A 1096 20.95 34.16 46.60
N PRO A 1097 19.64 34.09 46.86
CA PRO A 1097 18.94 32.83 47.10
C PRO A 1097 18.69 32.01 45.80
N GLU A 1098 19.54 32.15 44.78
CA GLU A 1098 19.26 31.77 43.38
C GLU A 1098 19.15 30.26 43.08
N TYR A 1099 19.05 29.40 44.09
CA TYR A 1099 18.87 27.96 43.92
C TYR A 1099 17.54 27.50 44.55
N SER A 1100 16.92 26.50 43.95
CA SER A 1100 15.59 25.99 44.32
C SER A 1100 15.57 25.24 45.66
N GLU A 1101 14.37 24.85 46.15
CA GLU A 1101 14.20 24.06 47.39
C GLU A 1101 15.02 22.76 47.41
N SER A 1102 15.39 22.21 46.25
CA SER A 1102 16.15 20.96 46.11
C SER A 1102 17.67 21.11 46.18
N ILE A 1103 18.23 22.31 45.97
CA ILE A 1103 19.67 22.58 46.00
C ILE A 1103 19.93 23.80 46.88
N PRO A 1104 19.60 23.73 48.18
CA PRO A 1104 19.87 24.84 49.07
C PRO A 1104 21.38 25.09 49.16
N TYR A 1105 21.75 26.36 49.27
CA TYR A 1105 23.12 26.71 49.64
C TYR A 1105 23.43 26.22 51.05
N CYS A 1106 24.49 25.44 51.15
CA CYS A 1106 25.07 25.04 52.42
C CYS A 1106 25.78 26.24 53.08
N GLN A 1107 25.76 26.32 54.41
CA GLN A 1107 26.35 27.42 55.16
C GLN A 1107 27.84 27.21 55.37
N TRP A 1108 28.60 28.30 55.45
CA TRP A 1108 30.01 28.26 55.83
C TRP A 1108 30.16 28.23 57.35
N GLU A 1109 30.98 27.30 57.83
CA GLU A 1109 31.33 27.17 59.24
C GLU A 1109 32.84 26.99 59.42
N ASN A 1110 33.34 27.34 60.60
CA ASN A 1110 34.68 27.01 61.05
C ASN A 1110 34.58 25.99 62.17
N VAL A 1111 35.02 24.77 61.86
CA VAL A 1111 35.02 23.65 62.80
C VAL A 1111 36.49 23.28 63.05
N ASP A 1112 36.93 23.40 64.30
CA ASP A 1112 38.31 23.07 64.73
C ASP A 1112 39.44 23.78 63.94
N GLY A 1113 39.20 24.99 63.45
CA GLY A 1113 40.18 25.78 62.69
C GLY A 1113 40.16 25.52 61.18
N GLU A 1114 39.26 24.67 60.71
CA GLU A 1114 39.07 24.33 59.30
C GLU A 1114 37.75 24.94 58.80
N ILE A 1115 37.82 25.68 57.68
CA ILE A 1115 36.66 26.34 57.08
C ILE A 1115 36.11 25.45 55.99
N ARG A 1116 34.81 25.20 56.04
CA ARG A 1116 34.13 24.37 55.05
C ARG A 1116 32.68 24.76 54.90
N VAL A 1117 32.11 24.30 53.80
CA VAL A 1117 30.69 24.39 53.51
C VAL A 1117 29.99 23.20 54.15
N TYR A 1118 28.85 23.43 54.82
CA TYR A 1118 28.14 22.41 55.59
C TYR A 1118 26.63 22.52 55.39
N GLU A 1119 25.95 21.38 55.16
CA GLU A 1119 24.49 21.29 55.15
C GLU A 1119 24.02 21.37 56.61
N GLY A 1120 23.47 22.52 57.02
CA GLY A 1120 23.13 22.78 58.42
C GLY A 1120 22.28 21.67 59.04
N SER A 1121 22.63 21.24 60.26
CA SER A 1121 21.85 20.26 61.01
C SER A 1121 20.46 20.81 61.35
N GLU A 1122 19.40 20.06 61.05
CA GLU A 1122 18.17 20.12 61.87
C GLU A 1122 18.46 19.68 63.32
#